data_AF-A0A095B8Y7-F1
#
_entry.id   AF-A0A095B8Y7-F1
#
_cell.length_a   1.000
_cell.length_b   1.000
_cell.length_c   1.000
_cell.angle_alpha   90.00
_cell.angle_beta   90.00
_cell.angle_gamma   90.00
#
_symmetry.space_group_name_H-M   'P 1'
#
loop_
_entity.id
_entity.type
_entity.pdbx_description
1 polymer ?
#
loop_
_entity_poly.entity_id
_entity_poly.type
_entity_poly.pdbx_seq_one_letter_code
_entity_poly.pdbx_strand_id
1 'polypeptide(L)'
;MRAAGWIMMAMMALAPPQALAAETGSQASLDRLADTLGYRLTMVDNGPACPAGIEGCFLTTITLTVPEKLSADVPKGLALYFSFVNRLPLVESDIFAHRLINGDLQQLTLKPGAALRPGAKHEIKLWGVGSNFSKAFGMPNAYLVADGLKPRTIAATRPVIDPETGLETLPFVAPMTDEAKLATKSEADKTRWLTAERAFDLQAGRLAPEAKGVVILPKPAKAVQGKGQPVDLGRGVALTLSGVERSALAPALAALGAAEGALPLTIRIDRAAAEEPESYILDAKASGIAITAHDAAGASHALRSLAQQAAFEKGKLTPLHVEDAPEYGFRGLHIDLGRNFHSREEILKLVEAMATYKLNKLHLHLADDEGWRIEIPALPELAEIGSKRCHDPSETVCLLPQLGAGPDGTGGVNGYLTVADYVAIVEAAAARQIEVIPSIDMPGHSRAAIKAMEVRHARLTAAGKQAEAEQYRLIDPADTTEYRSIQNYNDNTLNVCIPATYRFVDTIVDALAAMHSQAGVPLQTFHLGADETAGAWVKSPACQAMIAENGGDAGKLTPRFIERVTASLAAKGLRTGGWSDGMGHTETAAMPKAPHLVQTNIWGVLHTGAIREAHDQMNRGWDAVLSIPDLGYFDMPYAPHPEEGGYDWASRGVDPWQVFGFMPDNLPANAATIRNIHAEGKPIEDKPVLESGHRVAGLQAQLWSETIRTDAQVDYMLFPRLLALAERAWAPAPWTPPYRAGVSYEWGDKRVDAAKLKAGWQDFAGRVAAQWPMLEKIGVAYRIAPPGARIANGKLEANSMFPGTAIEYRVEGGAWTLYAGPVAVGGAAELRSRSADGKRASRTMRVEPAR
;
A
#
# COMPACT_ATOMS: atom_id res chain seq x y z
N MET A 1 37.87 -67.17 -34.16
CA MET A 1 39.01 -67.05 -35.10
C MET A 1 39.22 -65.55 -35.33
N ARG A 2 40.32 -64.93 -34.85
CA ARG A 2 41.55 -64.61 -35.63
C ARG A 2 41.21 -64.14 -37.07
N ALA A 3 41.69 -63.04 -37.64
CA ALA A 3 42.60 -61.98 -37.22
C ALA A 3 42.54 -60.81 -38.24
N ALA A 4 42.99 -59.64 -37.78
CA ALA A 4 43.63 -58.49 -38.43
C ALA A 4 43.61 -58.27 -39.97
N GLY A 5 43.40 -57.00 -40.35
CA GLY A 5 43.92 -56.40 -41.59
C GLY A 5 43.83 -54.86 -41.56
N TRP A 6 44.98 -54.19 -41.42
CA TRP A 6 45.18 -52.73 -41.41
C TRP A 6 45.15 -52.13 -42.83
N ILE A 7 44.55 -50.94 -43.04
CA ILE A 7 45.05 -49.88 -43.95
C ILE A 7 44.72 -48.49 -43.38
N MET A 8 45.71 -47.61 -43.47
CA MET A 8 45.91 -46.25 -42.96
C MET A 8 45.26 -45.19 -43.87
N MET A 9 44.61 -44.16 -43.31
CA MET A 9 44.42 -42.88 -44.02
C MET A 9 44.34 -41.70 -43.04
N ALA A 10 44.95 -40.59 -43.45
CA ALA A 10 45.43 -39.46 -42.65
C ALA A 10 44.33 -38.63 -41.96
N MET A 11 44.59 -38.23 -40.71
CA MET A 11 43.87 -37.15 -40.03
C MET A 11 44.59 -35.82 -40.27
N MET A 12 43.93 -34.89 -40.96
CA MET A 12 44.23 -33.47 -40.87
C MET A 12 43.64 -32.94 -39.55
N ALA A 13 44.50 -32.36 -38.72
CA ALA A 13 44.10 -31.66 -37.51
C ALA A 13 43.46 -30.31 -37.87
N LEU A 14 42.16 -30.16 -37.59
CA LEU A 14 41.50 -28.86 -37.46
C LEU A 14 41.54 -28.47 -35.98
N ALA A 15 42.20 -27.36 -35.68
CA ALA A 15 42.21 -26.75 -34.35
C ALA A 15 40.79 -26.27 -33.97
N PRO A 16 40.40 -26.35 -32.69
CA PRO A 16 39.11 -25.86 -32.23
C PRO A 16 39.09 -24.32 -32.21
N PRO A 17 37.92 -23.67 -32.39
CA PRO A 17 37.82 -22.22 -32.43
C PRO A 17 38.02 -21.60 -31.04
N GLN A 18 38.88 -20.58 -30.96
CA GLN A 18 39.23 -19.80 -29.76
C GLN A 18 38.15 -18.80 -29.29
N ALA A 19 36.87 -18.99 -29.63
CA ALA A 19 35.84 -17.98 -29.39
C ALA A 19 35.23 -17.97 -27.95
N LEU A 20 35.39 -19.04 -27.16
CA LEU A 20 34.73 -19.16 -25.84
C LEU A 20 35.52 -18.57 -24.65
N ALA A 21 36.81 -18.25 -24.80
CA ALA A 21 37.63 -17.80 -23.67
C ALA A 21 37.47 -16.29 -23.34
N ALA A 22 37.19 -15.44 -24.33
CA ALA A 22 37.14 -13.99 -24.15
C ALA A 22 35.85 -13.51 -23.44
N GLU A 23 34.68 -14.09 -23.75
CA GLU A 23 33.40 -13.74 -23.12
C GLU A 23 33.36 -14.05 -21.62
N THR A 24 34.05 -15.12 -21.19
CA THR A 24 34.14 -15.49 -19.77
C THR A 24 35.00 -14.50 -18.97
N GLY A 25 36.04 -13.91 -19.59
CA GLY A 25 36.90 -12.90 -18.98
C GLY A 25 36.21 -11.55 -18.75
N SER A 26 35.44 -11.08 -19.74
CA SER A 26 34.72 -9.80 -19.66
C SER A 26 33.54 -9.85 -18.69
N GLN A 27 32.76 -10.94 -18.68
CA GLN A 27 31.69 -11.12 -17.70
C GLN A 27 32.24 -11.19 -16.27
N ALA A 28 33.31 -11.97 -16.05
CA ALA A 28 33.93 -12.05 -14.72
C ALA A 28 34.47 -10.70 -14.23
N SER A 29 34.88 -9.81 -15.14
CA SER A 29 35.27 -8.43 -14.81
C SER A 29 34.08 -7.56 -14.41
N LEU A 30 32.93 -7.66 -15.11
CA LEU A 30 31.69 -6.98 -14.71
C LEU A 30 31.20 -7.48 -13.35
N ASP A 31 31.23 -8.79 -13.12
CA ASP A 31 30.81 -9.43 -11.88
C ASP A 31 31.64 -8.93 -10.70
N ARG A 32 32.98 -8.95 -10.83
CA ARG A 32 33.89 -8.40 -9.81
C ARG A 32 33.66 -6.91 -9.55
N LEU A 33 33.42 -6.12 -10.60
CA LEU A 33 33.15 -4.69 -10.44
C LEU A 33 31.83 -4.48 -9.68
N ALA A 34 30.76 -5.18 -10.04
CA ALA A 34 29.48 -5.09 -9.34
C ALA A 34 29.58 -5.51 -7.87
N ASP A 35 30.39 -6.53 -7.56
CA ASP A 35 30.60 -7.02 -6.20
C ASP A 35 31.41 -6.06 -5.32
N THR A 36 32.28 -5.22 -5.92
CA THR A 36 33.27 -4.42 -5.19
C THR A 36 33.10 -2.90 -5.33
N LEU A 37 32.25 -2.43 -6.25
CA LEU A 37 31.94 -1.01 -6.40
C LEU A 37 31.16 -0.52 -5.17
N GLY A 38 31.75 0.43 -4.45
CA GLY A 38 31.08 1.09 -3.33
C GLY A 38 29.99 2.05 -3.84
N TYR A 39 28.85 2.07 -3.16
CA TYR A 39 27.73 2.97 -3.46
C TYR A 39 27.17 3.54 -2.16
N ARG A 40 27.03 4.86 -2.08
CA ARG A 40 26.40 5.54 -0.94
C ARG A 40 25.47 6.64 -1.41
N LEU A 41 24.20 6.56 -1.03
CA LEU A 41 23.20 7.60 -1.27
C LEU A 41 23.11 8.51 -0.05
N THR A 42 23.19 9.82 -0.22
CA THR A 42 23.08 10.80 0.88
C THR A 42 22.03 11.84 0.52
N MET A 43 20.95 11.92 1.30
CA MET A 43 20.00 13.04 1.24
C MET A 43 20.68 14.22 1.95
N VAL A 44 20.98 15.29 1.20
CA VAL A 44 21.84 16.38 1.69
C VAL A 44 21.01 17.53 2.25
N ASP A 45 20.01 17.97 1.49
CA ASP A 45 19.23 19.17 1.82
C ASP A 45 17.89 19.15 1.05
N ASN A 46 16.77 19.37 1.73
CA ASN A 46 15.45 19.44 1.11
C ASN A 46 15.06 20.87 0.66
N GLY A 47 15.84 21.89 0.98
CA GLY A 47 15.66 23.27 0.52
C GLY A 47 16.96 24.04 0.26
N PRO A 48 17.93 23.50 -0.51
CA PRO A 48 19.16 24.20 -0.83
C PRO A 48 18.95 25.38 -1.79
N ALA A 49 19.98 26.20 -1.96
CA ALA A 49 20.06 27.12 -3.09
C ALA A 49 20.15 26.33 -4.41
N CYS A 50 19.11 26.44 -5.24
CA CYS A 50 19.00 25.66 -6.46
C CYS A 50 19.88 26.19 -7.61
N PRO A 51 20.35 25.31 -8.50
CA PRO A 51 20.97 25.71 -9.76
C PRO A 51 20.05 26.59 -10.61
N ALA A 52 20.65 27.40 -11.49
CA ALA A 52 19.90 28.30 -12.36
C ALA A 52 18.87 27.54 -13.22
N GLY A 53 17.63 28.04 -13.27
CA GLY A 53 16.53 27.44 -14.03
C GLY A 53 15.76 26.32 -13.31
N ILE A 54 16.09 26.02 -12.06
CA ILE A 54 15.37 25.06 -11.21
C ILE A 54 14.79 25.80 -10.01
N GLU A 55 13.46 25.79 -9.88
CA GLU A 55 12.76 26.36 -8.73
C GLU A 55 12.40 25.26 -7.71
N GLY A 56 12.66 25.51 -6.42
CA GLY A 56 12.21 24.64 -5.33
C GLY A 56 12.69 23.18 -5.43
N CYS A 57 14.00 22.98 -5.32
CA CYS A 57 14.67 21.68 -5.44
C CYS A 57 15.08 21.09 -4.09
N PHE A 58 15.48 19.82 -4.10
CA PHE A 58 16.34 19.19 -3.08
C PHE A 58 17.68 18.79 -3.70
N LEU A 59 18.66 18.52 -2.85
CA LEU A 59 19.94 17.92 -3.22
C LEU A 59 20.11 16.56 -2.55
N THR A 60 20.33 15.54 -3.38
CA THR A 60 20.77 14.20 -2.96
C THR A 60 22.06 13.87 -3.71
N THR A 61 22.98 13.12 -3.11
CA THR A 61 24.20 12.66 -3.79
C THR A 61 24.31 11.16 -3.82
N ILE A 62 24.86 10.63 -4.91
CA ILE A 62 25.39 9.27 -4.99
C ILE A 62 26.92 9.39 -4.99
N THR A 63 27.58 8.78 -4.01
CA THR A 63 29.03 8.60 -4.01
C THR A 63 29.36 7.20 -4.49
N LEU A 64 30.01 7.09 -5.64
CA LEU A 64 30.59 5.84 -6.14
C LEU A 64 32.05 5.76 -5.71
N THR A 65 32.43 4.65 -5.08
CA THR A 65 33.83 4.37 -4.69
C THR A 65 34.37 3.23 -5.55
N VAL A 66 35.27 3.56 -6.47
CA VAL A 66 35.91 2.59 -7.37
C VAL A 66 36.87 1.72 -6.56
N PRO A 67 36.88 0.38 -6.73
CA PRO A 67 37.79 -0.49 -5.99
C PRO A 67 39.26 -0.18 -6.28
N GLU A 68 40.13 -0.39 -5.28
CA GLU A 68 41.60 -0.21 -5.39
C GLU A 68 42.24 -1.06 -6.49
N LYS A 69 41.59 -2.18 -6.83
CA LYS A 69 42.00 -3.06 -7.92
C LYS A 69 40.86 -3.17 -8.92
N LEU A 70 41.05 -2.56 -10.09
CA LEU A 70 40.20 -2.79 -11.26
C LEU A 70 40.78 -3.91 -12.13
N SER A 71 39.90 -4.65 -12.80
CA SER A 71 40.32 -5.55 -13.87
C SER A 71 40.96 -4.74 -15.00
N ALA A 72 41.99 -5.31 -15.64
CA ALA A 72 42.63 -4.67 -16.80
C ALA A 72 41.64 -4.43 -17.95
N ASP A 73 40.61 -5.28 -18.06
CA ASP A 73 39.60 -5.24 -19.12
C ASP A 73 38.25 -4.78 -18.56
N VAL A 74 38.11 -3.49 -18.20
CA VAL A 74 36.79 -2.91 -17.90
C VAL A 74 35.91 -3.05 -19.16
N PRO A 75 34.71 -3.66 -19.06
CA PRO A 75 33.86 -3.91 -20.22
C PRO A 75 33.51 -2.63 -21.00
N LYS A 76 33.41 -2.76 -22.32
CA LYS A 76 32.93 -1.67 -23.20
C LYS A 76 31.44 -1.42 -22.99
N GLY A 77 31.01 -0.18 -23.24
CA GLY A 77 29.61 0.22 -23.08
C GLY A 77 29.13 0.23 -21.63
N LEU A 78 30.04 0.30 -20.65
CA LEU A 78 29.67 0.27 -19.23
C LEU A 78 28.69 1.41 -18.89
N ALA A 79 27.54 1.03 -18.39
CA ALA A 79 26.49 1.91 -17.90
C ALA A 79 26.03 1.47 -16.51
N LEU A 80 25.71 2.45 -15.66
CA LEU A 80 25.07 2.23 -14.36
C LEU A 80 23.61 2.67 -14.47
N TYR A 81 22.70 1.82 -14.00
CA TYR A 81 21.28 2.11 -13.90
C TYR A 81 20.84 2.16 -12.45
N PHE A 82 19.94 3.08 -12.12
CA PHE A 82 19.36 3.19 -10.78
C PHE A 82 17.94 3.76 -10.86
N SER A 83 17.07 3.33 -9.95
CA SER A 83 15.72 3.87 -9.79
C SER A 83 15.76 5.12 -8.92
N PHE A 84 15.01 6.15 -9.30
CA PHE A 84 14.84 7.36 -8.51
C PHE A 84 13.50 8.03 -8.85
N VAL A 85 12.57 7.99 -7.90
CA VAL A 85 11.14 8.28 -8.12
C VAL A 85 10.83 9.77 -8.31
N ASN A 86 11.59 10.63 -7.64
CA ASN A 86 11.46 12.07 -7.82
C ASN A 86 12.06 12.51 -9.15
N ARG A 87 11.42 13.43 -9.85
CA ARG A 87 11.96 13.99 -11.09
C ARG A 87 13.30 14.68 -10.82
N LEU A 88 14.28 14.42 -11.68
CA LEU A 88 15.62 15.01 -11.64
C LEU A 88 15.84 15.96 -12.85
N PRO A 89 15.59 17.27 -12.72
CA PRO A 89 15.90 18.23 -13.78
C PRO A 89 17.40 18.34 -14.10
N LEU A 90 18.27 18.07 -13.13
CA LEU A 90 19.72 18.13 -13.33
C LEU A 90 20.44 17.05 -12.54
N VAL A 91 21.33 16.33 -13.22
CA VAL A 91 22.29 15.41 -12.62
C VAL A 91 23.70 15.85 -13.01
N GLU A 92 24.53 16.14 -12.02
CA GLU A 92 25.90 16.59 -12.23
C GLU A 92 26.89 15.50 -11.81
N SER A 93 27.91 15.29 -12.63
CA SER A 93 29.03 14.41 -12.33
C SER A 93 30.27 14.90 -13.04
N ASP A 94 31.44 14.64 -12.48
CA ASP A 94 32.73 14.86 -13.12
C ASP A 94 32.90 13.97 -14.37
N ILE A 95 32.63 12.67 -14.23
CA ILE A 95 32.93 11.65 -15.26
C ILE A 95 31.70 11.01 -15.93
N PHE A 96 30.49 11.16 -15.39
CA PHE A 96 29.28 10.54 -15.93
C PHE A 96 28.37 11.52 -16.68
N ALA A 97 27.80 11.06 -17.80
CA ALA A 97 26.65 11.66 -18.46
C ALA A 97 25.37 10.95 -17.99
N HIS A 98 24.29 11.70 -17.81
CA HIS A 98 22.99 11.20 -17.32
C HIS A 98 21.92 11.19 -18.42
N ARG A 99 21.01 10.23 -18.33
CA ARG A 99 19.77 10.18 -19.10
C ARG A 99 18.66 9.52 -18.27
N LEU A 100 17.47 10.11 -18.26
CA LEU A 100 16.23 9.43 -17.84
C LEU A 100 15.82 8.45 -18.94
N ILE A 101 15.59 7.18 -18.60
CA ILE A 101 15.12 6.16 -19.54
C ILE A 101 13.61 6.27 -19.69
N ASN A 102 12.88 6.01 -18.61
CA ASN A 102 11.43 6.17 -18.49
C ASN A 102 11.01 5.89 -17.03
N GLY A 103 9.89 6.46 -16.59
CA GLY A 103 9.43 6.30 -15.20
C GLY A 103 10.49 6.78 -14.20
N ASP A 104 10.89 5.92 -13.27
CA ASP A 104 11.93 6.20 -12.29
C ASP A 104 13.36 5.83 -12.73
N LEU A 105 13.51 5.14 -13.87
CA LEU A 105 14.78 4.51 -14.24
C LEU A 105 15.76 5.51 -14.87
N GLN A 106 16.87 5.72 -14.18
CA GLN A 106 17.97 6.59 -14.58
C GLN A 106 19.15 5.78 -15.14
N GLN A 107 19.92 6.39 -16.05
CA GLN A 107 21.15 5.82 -16.59
C GLN A 107 22.32 6.81 -16.46
N LEU A 108 23.48 6.29 -16.04
CA LEU A 108 24.78 6.97 -16.07
C LEU A 108 25.72 6.24 -17.01
N THR A 109 26.36 6.98 -17.92
CA THR A 109 27.40 6.47 -18.84
C THR A 109 28.67 7.29 -18.70
N LEU A 110 29.84 6.72 -18.99
CA LEU A 110 31.08 7.50 -18.97
C LEU A 110 31.06 8.57 -20.07
N LYS A 111 31.44 9.81 -19.71
CA LYS A 111 31.66 10.88 -20.69
C LYS A 111 32.79 10.51 -21.65
N PRO A 112 32.82 11.08 -22.87
CA PRO A 112 33.92 10.87 -23.80
C PRO A 112 35.29 11.14 -23.14
N GLY A 113 36.20 10.17 -23.20
CA GLY A 113 37.55 10.26 -22.63
C GLY A 113 37.64 10.07 -21.10
N ALA A 114 36.51 9.91 -20.40
CA ALA A 114 36.50 9.57 -18.99
C ALA A 114 36.72 8.06 -18.77
N ALA A 115 37.33 7.71 -17.64
CA ALA A 115 37.59 6.33 -17.25
C ALA A 115 37.49 6.19 -15.73
N LEU A 116 37.08 5.01 -15.26
CA LEU A 116 37.14 4.67 -13.85
C LEU A 116 38.60 4.53 -13.41
N ARG A 117 38.99 5.29 -12.38
CA ARG A 117 40.35 5.24 -11.82
C ARG A 117 40.32 4.42 -10.53
N PRO A 118 41.23 3.44 -10.33
CA PRO A 118 41.27 2.66 -9.09
C PRO A 118 41.33 3.56 -7.84
N GLY A 119 40.54 3.24 -6.82
CA GLY A 119 40.46 3.98 -5.56
C GLY A 119 39.77 5.35 -5.64
N ALA A 120 39.36 5.81 -6.84
CA ALA A 120 38.71 7.11 -6.99
C ALA A 120 37.30 7.12 -6.40
N LYS A 121 36.89 8.28 -5.90
CA LYS A 121 35.52 8.56 -5.47
C LYS A 121 34.91 9.57 -6.41
N HIS A 122 33.74 9.25 -6.93
CA HIS A 122 32.97 10.14 -7.81
C HIS A 122 31.66 10.50 -7.11
N GLU A 123 31.47 11.79 -6.87
CA GLU A 123 30.22 12.32 -6.35
C GLU A 123 29.33 12.73 -7.53
N ILE A 124 28.12 12.19 -7.55
CA ILE A 124 27.07 12.52 -8.51
C ILE A 124 26.00 13.28 -7.74
N LYS A 125 25.73 14.52 -8.14
CA LYS A 125 24.70 15.37 -7.53
C LYS A 125 23.39 15.20 -8.29
N LEU A 126 22.33 14.88 -7.54
CA LEU A 126 20.97 14.72 -8.03
C LEU A 126 20.16 15.91 -7.54
N TRP A 127 19.91 16.86 -8.43
CA TRP A 127 19.02 17.98 -8.15
C TRP A 127 17.62 17.60 -8.61
N GLY A 128 16.71 17.41 -7.64
CA GLY A 128 15.34 16.97 -7.89
C GLY A 128 14.29 17.97 -7.45
N VAL A 129 13.07 17.81 -7.95
CA VAL A 129 11.88 18.53 -7.46
C VAL A 129 11.09 17.63 -6.51
N GLY A 130 10.40 18.22 -5.54
CA GLY A 130 9.79 17.50 -4.42
C GLY A 130 10.67 17.56 -3.17
N SER A 131 10.81 16.44 -2.47
CA SER A 131 11.55 16.31 -1.20
C SER A 131 11.86 14.83 -0.89
N ASN A 132 12.85 14.56 -0.03
CA ASN A 132 13.11 13.24 0.54
C ASN A 132 13.17 13.34 2.07
N PHE A 133 12.05 13.05 2.76
CA PHE A 133 11.98 13.13 4.23
C PHE A 133 12.28 11.80 4.93
N SER A 134 12.39 10.71 4.18
CA SER A 134 12.62 9.36 4.68
C SER A 134 13.67 8.63 3.86
N LYS A 135 14.38 7.69 4.50
CA LYS A 135 15.29 6.77 3.81
C LYS A 135 14.58 5.88 2.78
N ALA A 136 13.26 5.71 2.86
CA ALA A 136 12.48 4.92 1.92
C ALA A 136 12.54 5.43 0.46
N PHE A 137 12.92 6.70 0.24
CA PHE A 137 13.18 7.23 -1.10
C PHE A 137 14.47 6.65 -1.74
N GLY A 138 15.33 6.00 -0.95
CA GLY A 138 16.50 5.30 -1.47
C GLY A 138 16.12 3.96 -2.13
N MET A 139 15.96 3.94 -3.44
CA MET A 139 15.65 2.70 -4.16
C MET A 139 16.88 1.77 -4.22
N PRO A 140 16.73 0.47 -3.94
CA PRO A 140 17.83 -0.49 -3.95
C PRO A 140 18.22 -0.91 -5.37
N ASN A 141 19.16 -1.85 -5.43
CA ASN A 141 19.44 -2.67 -6.60
C ASN A 141 19.86 -1.87 -7.84
N ALA A 142 20.57 -0.75 -7.65
CA ALA A 142 21.31 -0.13 -8.75
C ALA A 142 22.26 -1.17 -9.38
N TYR A 143 22.39 -1.15 -10.70
CA TYR A 143 23.02 -2.25 -11.45
C TYR A 143 23.89 -1.75 -12.61
N LEU A 144 24.81 -2.60 -13.04
CA LEU A 144 25.74 -2.37 -14.14
C LEU A 144 25.33 -3.16 -15.38
N VAL A 145 25.50 -2.55 -16.55
CA VAL A 145 25.29 -3.13 -17.88
C VAL A 145 26.52 -2.85 -18.72
N ALA A 146 26.86 -3.78 -19.61
CA ALA A 146 27.92 -3.62 -20.59
C ALA A 146 27.60 -4.40 -21.86
N ASP A 147 28.23 -4.03 -22.97
CA ASP A 147 27.88 -4.55 -24.31
C ASP A 147 28.01 -6.07 -24.37
N GLY A 148 26.90 -6.74 -24.71
CA GLY A 148 26.83 -8.21 -24.87
C GLY A 148 26.98 -9.01 -23.58
N LEU A 149 27.00 -8.37 -22.40
CA LEU A 149 27.15 -9.02 -21.11
C LEU A 149 25.84 -9.07 -20.34
N LYS A 150 25.70 -10.07 -19.46
CA LYS A 150 24.56 -10.16 -18.55
C LYS A 150 24.70 -9.06 -17.48
N PRO A 151 23.67 -8.21 -17.26
CA PRO A 151 23.68 -7.18 -16.22
C PRO A 151 23.95 -7.73 -14.81
N ARG A 152 24.43 -6.87 -13.92
CA ARG A 152 24.72 -7.22 -12.52
C ARG A 152 24.33 -6.13 -11.54
N THR A 153 23.52 -6.48 -10.54
CA THR A 153 23.25 -5.62 -9.38
C THR A 153 24.53 -5.33 -8.61
N ILE A 154 24.77 -4.06 -8.31
CA ILE A 154 25.87 -3.62 -7.45
C ILE A 154 25.62 -4.16 -6.04
N ALA A 155 26.53 -4.97 -5.49
CA ALA A 155 26.30 -5.68 -4.24
C ALA A 155 26.00 -4.72 -3.07
N ALA A 156 26.65 -3.55 -3.05
CA ALA A 156 26.47 -2.53 -2.02
C ALA A 156 25.04 -1.95 -1.95
N THR A 157 24.25 -2.03 -3.03
CA THR A 157 22.89 -1.44 -3.09
C THR A 157 21.78 -2.43 -2.76
N ARG A 158 22.15 -3.66 -2.38
CA ARG A 158 21.17 -4.68 -1.99
C ARG A 158 20.60 -4.35 -0.61
N PRO A 159 19.29 -4.53 -0.43
CA PRO A 159 18.68 -4.42 0.88
C PRO A 159 19.14 -5.57 1.78
N VAL A 160 19.02 -5.38 3.09
CA VAL A 160 19.22 -6.44 4.10
C VAL A 160 18.04 -6.48 5.06
N ILE A 161 17.66 -7.69 5.50
CA ILE A 161 16.62 -7.85 6.52
C ILE A 161 17.26 -7.67 7.89
N ASP A 162 16.75 -6.71 8.65
CA ASP A 162 17.12 -6.54 10.05
C ASP A 162 16.50 -7.68 10.88
N PRO A 163 17.31 -8.49 11.58
CA PRO A 163 16.81 -9.68 12.27
C PRO A 163 15.99 -9.39 13.54
N GLU A 164 16.07 -8.17 14.09
CA GLU A 164 15.30 -7.80 15.29
C GLU A 164 13.89 -7.32 14.93
N THR A 165 13.80 -6.52 13.87
CA THR A 165 12.53 -5.95 13.38
C THR A 165 11.83 -6.86 12.37
N GLY A 166 12.58 -7.69 11.65
CA GLY A 166 12.09 -8.48 10.51
C GLY A 166 11.84 -7.64 9.25
N LEU A 167 12.23 -6.36 9.25
CA LEU A 167 12.00 -5.43 8.15
C LEU A 167 13.24 -5.27 7.30
N GLU A 168 12.99 -4.86 6.06
CA GLU A 168 14.04 -4.48 5.16
C GLU A 168 14.70 -3.15 5.56
N THR A 169 16.02 -3.09 5.44
CA THR A 169 16.82 -1.89 5.62
C THR A 169 17.72 -1.63 4.42
N LEU A 170 18.12 -0.37 4.25
CA LEU A 170 18.87 0.13 3.10
C LEU A 170 20.25 0.63 3.56
N PRO A 171 21.24 -0.26 3.76
CA PRO A 171 22.52 0.09 4.39
C PRO A 171 23.37 1.07 3.56
N PHE A 172 23.09 1.20 2.27
CA PHE A 172 23.74 2.16 1.39
C PHE A 172 23.21 3.59 1.52
N VAL A 173 22.06 3.79 2.17
CA VAL A 173 21.51 5.12 2.44
C VAL A 173 22.16 5.66 3.71
N ALA A 174 22.82 6.82 3.60
CA ALA A 174 23.47 7.46 4.72
C ALA A 174 22.45 7.80 5.83
N PRO A 175 22.87 7.78 7.12
CA PRO A 175 22.02 8.28 8.21
C PRO A 175 21.60 9.72 7.95
N MET A 176 20.32 10.01 8.17
CA MET A 176 19.78 11.37 8.14
C MET A 176 19.86 11.94 9.55
N THR A 177 20.77 12.89 9.77
CA THR A 177 21.07 13.42 11.13
C THR A 177 20.84 14.92 11.27
N ASP A 178 20.71 15.65 10.17
CA ASP A 178 20.51 17.11 10.17
C ASP A 178 19.02 17.45 10.04
N GLU A 179 18.31 17.47 11.17
CA GLU A 179 16.87 17.78 11.21
C GLU A 179 16.56 19.12 10.51
N ALA A 180 17.42 20.13 10.67
CA ALA A 180 17.16 21.47 10.16
C ALA A 180 17.11 21.52 8.62
N LYS A 181 17.89 20.68 7.94
CA LYS A 181 17.92 20.59 6.47
C LYS A 181 16.98 19.53 5.90
N LEU A 182 16.62 18.54 6.69
CA LEU A 182 16.01 17.31 6.20
C LEU A 182 14.60 17.07 6.74
N ALA A 183 14.10 17.82 7.74
CA ALA A 183 12.73 17.69 8.24
C ALA A 183 11.72 18.56 7.50
N THR A 184 12.17 19.61 6.83
CA THR A 184 11.32 20.60 6.15
C THR A 184 11.91 20.96 4.79
N LYS A 185 11.07 21.50 3.89
CA LYS A 185 11.49 22.01 2.57
C LYS A 185 11.56 23.55 2.50
N SER A 186 10.86 24.22 3.42
CA SER A 186 10.77 25.69 3.44
C SER A 186 10.63 26.18 4.88
N GLU A 187 10.87 27.48 5.10
CA GLU A 187 10.70 28.12 6.41
C GLU A 187 9.25 28.10 6.92
N ALA A 188 8.27 27.99 6.01
CA ALA A 188 6.85 27.91 6.37
C ALA A 188 6.46 26.54 6.93
N ASP A 189 7.22 25.49 6.61
CA ASP A 189 6.99 24.14 7.09
C ASP A 189 7.54 23.99 8.50
N LYS A 190 6.64 23.63 9.44
CA LYS A 190 6.94 23.51 10.88
C LYS A 190 7.10 22.07 11.32
N THR A 191 7.23 21.14 10.38
CA THR A 191 7.44 19.72 10.66
C THR A 191 8.70 19.51 11.48
N ARG A 192 8.60 18.64 12.48
CA ARG A 192 9.70 18.25 13.36
C ARG A 192 9.76 16.74 13.42
N TRP A 193 10.97 16.20 13.48
CA TRP A 193 11.14 14.76 13.65
C TRP A 193 10.52 14.29 14.97
N LEU A 194 9.80 13.18 14.95
CA LEU A 194 9.30 12.55 16.17
C LEU A 194 10.44 11.79 16.87
N THR A 195 11.33 12.52 17.55
CA THR A 195 12.41 11.95 18.38
C THR A 195 11.83 11.21 19.58
N ALA A 196 12.65 10.44 20.30
CA ALA A 196 12.21 9.71 21.50
C ALA A 196 11.61 10.65 22.56
N GLU A 197 12.20 11.83 22.76
CA GLU A 197 11.74 12.82 23.75
C GLU A 197 10.41 13.44 23.34
N ARG A 198 10.26 13.80 22.06
CA ARG A 198 8.99 14.34 21.55
C ARG A 198 7.90 13.29 21.51
N ALA A 199 8.25 12.03 21.23
CA ALA A 199 7.35 10.90 21.36
C ALA A 199 6.91 10.72 22.81
N PHE A 200 7.80 10.87 23.80
CA PHE A 200 7.44 10.79 25.22
C PHE A 200 6.34 11.79 25.58
N ASP A 201 6.53 13.06 25.20
CA ASP A 201 5.57 14.12 25.49
C ASP A 201 4.24 13.93 24.74
N LEU A 202 4.29 13.52 23.47
CA LEU A 202 3.11 13.22 22.66
C LEU A 202 2.29 12.07 23.27
N GLN A 203 2.97 11.00 23.66
CA GLN A 203 2.34 9.79 24.20
C GLN A 203 1.77 10.02 25.60
N ALA A 204 2.37 10.89 26.42
CA ALA A 204 1.84 11.24 27.74
C ALA A 204 0.38 11.77 27.67
N GLY A 205 0.04 12.51 26.61
CA GLY A 205 -1.33 12.97 26.36
C GLY A 205 -2.32 11.89 25.92
N ARG A 206 -1.80 10.74 25.46
CA ARG A 206 -2.52 9.65 24.80
C ARG A 206 -2.45 8.31 25.55
N LEU A 207 -1.87 8.29 26.76
CA LEU A 207 -1.78 7.07 27.57
C LEU A 207 -3.17 6.49 27.83
N ALA A 208 -3.29 5.19 27.63
CA ALA A 208 -4.49 4.42 27.89
C ALA A 208 -4.25 3.43 29.04
N PRO A 209 -5.26 3.14 29.87
CA PRO A 209 -5.20 2.03 30.81
C PRO A 209 -5.34 0.70 30.08
N GLU A 210 -4.84 -0.38 30.67
CA GLU A 210 -5.20 -1.74 30.23
C GLU A 210 -6.72 -1.91 30.26
N ALA A 211 -7.28 -2.50 29.21
CA ALA A 211 -8.71 -2.78 29.16
C ALA A 211 -9.14 -3.76 30.27
N LYS A 212 -10.31 -3.49 30.84
CA LYS A 212 -10.98 -4.37 31.82
C LYS A 212 -12.39 -4.65 31.31
N GLY A 213 -12.80 -5.92 31.36
CA GLY A 213 -14.12 -6.34 30.88
C GLY A 213 -14.15 -6.56 29.37
N VAL A 214 -15.02 -5.85 28.66
CA VAL A 214 -15.26 -6.06 27.22
C VAL A 214 -14.11 -5.51 26.38
N VAL A 215 -13.50 -6.36 25.55
CA VAL A 215 -12.37 -6.01 24.67
C VAL A 215 -12.68 -6.12 23.17
N ILE A 216 -13.95 -6.27 22.82
CA ILE A 216 -14.41 -6.43 21.43
C ILE A 216 -13.97 -5.22 20.59
N LEU A 217 -13.44 -5.53 19.40
CA LEU A 217 -12.93 -4.56 18.43
C LEU A 217 -13.43 -4.94 17.02
N PRO A 218 -14.12 -4.05 16.28
CA PRO A 218 -14.60 -2.73 16.68
C PRO A 218 -15.55 -2.72 17.88
N LYS A 219 -15.68 -1.57 18.54
CA LYS A 219 -16.56 -1.37 19.70
C LYS A 219 -18.03 -1.65 19.33
N PRO A 220 -18.72 -2.55 20.06
CA PRO A 220 -20.13 -2.75 19.84
C PRO A 220 -20.97 -1.56 20.25
N ALA A 221 -22.12 -1.36 19.60
CA ALA A 221 -23.11 -0.36 20.00
C ALA A 221 -23.53 -0.52 21.47
N LYS A 222 -23.72 -1.77 21.93
CA LYS A 222 -23.96 -2.11 23.33
C LYS A 222 -23.31 -3.44 23.68
N ALA A 223 -22.54 -3.46 24.77
CA ALA A 223 -21.99 -4.68 25.33
C ALA A 223 -22.00 -4.63 26.86
N VAL A 224 -22.54 -5.66 27.51
CA VAL A 224 -22.70 -5.72 28.96
C VAL A 224 -22.24 -7.08 29.47
N GLN A 225 -21.35 -7.08 30.46
CA GLN A 225 -21.02 -8.28 31.21
C GLN A 225 -21.98 -8.45 32.39
N GLY A 226 -22.57 -9.63 32.48
CA GLY A 226 -23.48 -10.02 33.55
C GLY A 226 -22.77 -10.62 34.76
N LYS A 227 -23.56 -10.87 35.81
CA LYS A 227 -23.14 -11.65 36.99
C LYS A 227 -23.57 -13.10 36.80
N GLY A 228 -22.76 -14.06 37.22
CA GLY A 228 -23.11 -15.48 37.17
C GLY A 228 -21.90 -16.38 36.99
N GLN A 229 -22.17 -17.67 36.77
CA GLN A 229 -21.13 -18.64 36.43
C GLN A 229 -20.53 -18.31 35.05
N PRO A 230 -19.20 -18.45 34.87
CA PRO A 230 -18.57 -18.28 33.56
C PRO A 230 -19.11 -19.27 32.51
N VAL A 231 -19.13 -18.83 31.26
CA VAL A 231 -19.31 -19.65 30.07
C VAL A 231 -17.98 -20.33 29.76
N ASP A 232 -17.92 -21.65 29.94
CA ASP A 232 -16.71 -22.44 29.71
C ASP A 232 -16.72 -23.05 28.31
N LEU A 233 -16.01 -22.42 27.37
CA LEU A 233 -15.87 -22.91 26.00
C LEU A 233 -14.99 -24.17 25.92
N GLY A 234 -14.23 -24.50 26.97
CA GLY A 234 -13.46 -25.74 27.07
C GLY A 234 -14.33 -27.00 27.13
N ARG A 235 -15.64 -26.85 27.42
CA ARG A 235 -16.63 -27.94 27.36
C ARG A 235 -17.04 -28.33 25.93
N GLY A 236 -16.58 -27.58 24.94
CA GLY A 236 -17.03 -27.68 23.55
C GLY A 236 -18.48 -27.21 23.34
N VAL A 237 -18.84 -26.90 22.10
CA VAL A 237 -20.15 -26.37 21.72
C VAL A 237 -20.98 -27.40 20.93
N ALA A 238 -22.30 -27.39 21.17
CA ALA A 238 -23.31 -28.10 20.39
C ALA A 238 -24.03 -27.09 19.50
N LEU A 239 -23.66 -27.05 18.22
CA LEU A 239 -24.15 -26.05 17.26
C LEU A 239 -25.56 -26.39 16.76
N THR A 240 -26.47 -25.43 16.82
CA THR A 240 -27.79 -25.46 16.16
C THR A 240 -27.93 -24.23 15.28
N LEU A 241 -28.25 -24.44 14.00
CA LEU A 241 -28.42 -23.37 13.01
C LEU A 241 -29.88 -23.29 12.56
N SER A 242 -30.38 -22.07 12.34
CA SER A 242 -31.70 -21.82 11.74
C SER A 242 -31.63 -20.63 10.78
N GLY A 243 -31.99 -20.87 9.51
CA GLY A 243 -31.98 -19.85 8.46
C GLY A 243 -30.59 -19.48 7.91
N VAL A 244 -29.54 -20.22 8.28
CA VAL A 244 -28.16 -20.05 7.78
C VAL A 244 -27.46 -21.39 7.67
N GLU A 245 -26.67 -21.56 6.62
CA GLU A 245 -25.88 -22.77 6.39
C GLU A 245 -24.54 -22.74 7.13
N ARG A 246 -24.06 -23.90 7.56
CA ARG A 246 -22.78 -24.00 8.28
C ARG A 246 -21.60 -23.50 7.45
N SER A 247 -21.62 -23.70 6.14
CA SER A 247 -20.57 -23.25 5.22
C SER A 247 -20.39 -21.73 5.24
N ALA A 248 -21.48 -20.96 5.37
CA ALA A 248 -21.44 -19.51 5.43
C ALA A 248 -20.76 -18.98 6.71
N LEU A 249 -20.69 -19.79 7.76
CA LEU A 249 -20.13 -19.43 9.07
C LEU A 249 -18.83 -20.18 9.40
N ALA A 250 -18.36 -21.06 8.51
CA ALA A 250 -17.28 -21.99 8.83
C ALA A 250 -15.99 -21.30 9.32
N PRO A 251 -15.49 -20.22 8.70
CA PRO A 251 -14.32 -19.51 9.21
C PRO A 251 -14.55 -18.86 10.58
N ALA A 252 -15.73 -18.26 10.81
CA ALA A 252 -16.05 -17.61 12.08
C ALA A 252 -16.23 -18.62 13.22
N LEU A 253 -16.83 -19.79 12.93
CA LEU A 253 -16.92 -20.91 13.86
C LEU A 253 -15.53 -21.48 14.19
N ALA A 254 -14.65 -21.61 13.20
CA ALA A 254 -13.27 -22.05 13.43
C ALA A 254 -12.49 -21.06 14.29
N ALA A 255 -12.69 -19.75 14.09
CA ALA A 255 -12.04 -18.70 14.86
C ALA A 255 -12.43 -18.69 16.34
N LEU A 256 -13.65 -19.13 16.69
CA LEU A 256 -14.07 -19.33 18.07
C LEU A 256 -13.19 -20.36 18.80
N GLY A 257 -12.61 -21.33 18.07
CA GLY A 257 -11.68 -22.30 18.62
C GLY A 257 -12.28 -23.30 19.61
N ALA A 258 -13.61 -23.41 19.66
CA ALA A 258 -14.30 -24.38 20.50
C ALA A 258 -14.48 -25.72 19.77
N ALA A 259 -14.15 -26.83 20.44
CA ALA A 259 -14.41 -28.18 19.94
C ALA A 259 -15.92 -28.50 19.96
N GLU A 260 -16.33 -29.61 19.33
CA GLU A 260 -17.69 -30.13 19.51
C GLU A 260 -17.89 -30.63 20.96
N GLY A 261 -19.03 -30.32 21.57
CA GLY A 261 -19.26 -30.66 22.97
C GLY A 261 -20.68 -30.36 23.45
N ALA A 262 -20.82 -30.05 24.75
CA ALA A 262 -22.13 -30.04 25.41
C ALA A 262 -22.75 -28.64 25.61
N LEU A 263 -21.99 -27.56 25.42
CA LEU A 263 -22.52 -26.20 25.61
C LEU A 263 -23.40 -25.80 24.41
N PRO A 264 -24.70 -25.54 24.57
CA PRO A 264 -25.53 -25.14 23.43
C PRO A 264 -25.02 -23.85 22.77
N LEU A 265 -24.88 -23.85 21.45
CA LEU A 265 -24.64 -22.67 20.63
C LEU A 265 -25.72 -22.61 19.55
N THR A 266 -26.69 -21.72 19.72
CA THR A 266 -27.78 -21.53 18.76
C THR A 266 -27.53 -20.28 17.94
N ILE A 267 -27.54 -20.39 16.62
CA ILE A 267 -27.42 -19.26 15.69
C ILE A 267 -28.66 -19.24 14.80
N ARG A 268 -29.36 -18.11 14.77
CA ARG A 268 -30.60 -17.94 14.02
C ARG A 268 -30.61 -16.65 13.23
N ILE A 269 -31.09 -16.74 11.99
CA ILE A 269 -31.42 -15.56 11.19
C ILE A 269 -32.84 -15.10 11.51
N ASP A 270 -32.97 -13.86 11.95
CA ASP A 270 -34.24 -13.19 12.26
C ASP A 270 -34.16 -11.69 11.99
N ARG A 271 -34.64 -11.30 10.82
CA ARG A 271 -34.64 -9.91 10.35
C ARG A 271 -35.61 -9.00 11.11
N ALA A 272 -36.56 -9.57 11.87
CA ALA A 272 -37.46 -8.76 12.69
C ALA A 272 -36.84 -8.44 14.06
N ALA A 273 -35.97 -9.31 14.58
CA ALA A 273 -35.26 -9.07 15.83
C ALA A 273 -33.93 -8.30 15.63
N ALA A 274 -33.27 -8.53 14.50
CA ALA A 274 -32.05 -7.85 14.07
C ALA A 274 -32.37 -7.09 12.77
N GLU A 275 -32.85 -5.85 12.90
CA GLU A 275 -33.54 -5.13 11.82
C GLU A 275 -32.60 -4.67 10.70
N GLU A 276 -31.38 -4.24 11.03
CA GLU A 276 -30.42 -3.68 10.08
C GLU A 276 -29.51 -4.77 9.46
N PRO A 277 -29.08 -4.62 8.20
CA PRO A 277 -28.07 -5.51 7.60
C PRO A 277 -26.83 -5.66 8.48
N GLU A 278 -26.27 -6.88 8.52
CA GLU A 278 -25.13 -7.23 9.36
C GLU A 278 -25.33 -7.08 10.89
N SER A 279 -26.52 -6.71 11.37
CA SER A 279 -26.78 -6.57 12.81
C SER A 279 -26.91 -7.91 13.53
N TYR A 280 -26.56 -7.93 14.82
CA TYR A 280 -26.66 -9.12 15.65
C TYR A 280 -26.92 -8.82 17.14
N ILE A 281 -27.50 -9.83 17.80
CA ILE A 281 -27.66 -9.94 19.24
C ILE A 281 -26.94 -11.22 19.68
N LEU A 282 -26.02 -11.11 20.64
CA LEU A 282 -25.26 -12.21 21.22
C LEU A 282 -25.52 -12.28 22.73
N ASP A 283 -26.06 -13.40 23.19
CA ASP A 283 -26.24 -13.74 24.60
C ASP A 283 -25.41 -14.96 24.97
N ALA A 284 -24.33 -14.79 25.72
CA ALA A 284 -23.50 -15.87 26.25
C ALA A 284 -23.75 -16.05 27.76
N LYS A 285 -24.30 -17.21 28.15
CA LYS A 285 -24.60 -17.58 29.55
C LYS A 285 -24.07 -18.98 29.85
N ALA A 286 -23.91 -19.33 31.12
CA ALA A 286 -23.40 -20.65 31.51
C ALA A 286 -24.26 -21.83 30.99
N SER A 287 -25.55 -21.58 30.73
CA SER A 287 -26.48 -22.54 30.14
C SER A 287 -26.37 -22.69 28.63
N GLY A 288 -25.69 -21.77 27.93
CA GLY A 288 -25.58 -21.77 26.47
C GLY A 288 -25.38 -20.37 25.88
N ILE A 289 -25.07 -20.34 24.59
CA ILE A 289 -24.85 -19.16 23.78
C ILE A 289 -25.96 -19.07 22.72
N ALA A 290 -26.58 -17.91 22.58
CA ALA A 290 -27.57 -17.62 21.55
C ALA A 290 -27.13 -16.42 20.72
N ILE A 291 -27.18 -16.57 19.40
CA ILE A 291 -26.92 -15.53 18.40
C ILE A 291 -28.17 -15.38 17.55
N THR A 292 -28.71 -14.17 17.51
CA THR A 292 -29.76 -13.77 16.56
C THR A 292 -29.18 -12.70 15.64
N ALA A 293 -29.24 -12.90 14.33
CA ALA A 293 -28.64 -11.99 13.36
C ALA A 293 -29.58 -11.68 12.19
N HIS A 294 -29.34 -10.56 11.49
CA HIS A 294 -30.09 -10.19 10.30
C HIS A 294 -29.80 -11.13 9.11
N ASP A 295 -28.53 -11.51 8.98
CA ASP A 295 -27.97 -12.30 7.88
C ASP A 295 -26.72 -13.07 8.32
N ALA A 296 -26.07 -13.77 7.38
CA ALA A 296 -24.84 -14.51 7.64
C ALA A 296 -23.67 -13.60 8.06
N ALA A 297 -23.64 -12.34 7.61
CA ALA A 297 -22.62 -11.39 7.99
C ALA A 297 -22.75 -11.01 9.47
N GLY A 298 -23.95 -10.67 9.93
CA GLY A 298 -24.20 -10.40 11.36
C GLY A 298 -23.90 -11.61 12.24
N ALA A 299 -24.24 -12.82 11.80
CA ALA A 299 -23.88 -14.04 12.53
C ALA A 299 -22.37 -14.27 12.60
N SER A 300 -21.64 -14.01 11.50
CA SER A 300 -20.17 -14.04 11.47
C SER A 300 -19.58 -13.01 12.44
N HIS A 301 -20.05 -11.76 12.40
CA HIS A 301 -19.60 -10.69 13.28
C HIS A 301 -19.82 -11.02 14.77
N ALA A 302 -20.97 -11.62 15.11
CA ALA A 302 -21.27 -12.09 16.46
C ALA A 302 -20.25 -13.14 16.94
N LEU A 303 -19.93 -14.11 16.10
CA LEU A 303 -18.92 -15.14 16.39
C LEU A 303 -17.52 -14.53 16.54
N ARG A 304 -17.16 -13.53 15.72
CA ARG A 304 -15.88 -12.81 15.83
C ARG A 304 -15.78 -12.02 17.13
N SER A 305 -16.84 -11.31 17.52
CA SER A 305 -16.94 -10.62 18.81
C SER A 305 -16.79 -11.60 19.99
N LEU A 306 -17.48 -12.75 19.91
CA LEU A 306 -17.36 -13.81 20.92
C LEU A 306 -15.93 -14.36 20.99
N ALA A 307 -15.29 -14.63 19.84
CA ALA A 307 -13.94 -15.17 19.78
C ALA A 307 -12.90 -14.21 20.39
N GLN A 308 -13.00 -12.91 20.10
CA GLN A 308 -12.12 -11.89 20.70
C GLN A 308 -12.25 -11.85 22.22
N GLN A 309 -13.49 -11.80 22.73
CA GLN A 309 -13.72 -11.77 24.17
C GLN A 309 -13.27 -13.07 24.85
N ALA A 310 -13.57 -14.22 24.24
CA ALA A 310 -13.15 -15.52 24.74
C ALA A 310 -11.62 -15.67 24.78
N ALA A 311 -10.91 -15.17 23.77
CA ALA A 311 -9.45 -15.20 23.74
C ALA A 311 -8.85 -14.38 24.90
N PHE A 312 -9.39 -13.18 25.15
CA PHE A 312 -8.97 -12.33 26.27
C PHE A 312 -9.23 -12.98 27.63
N GLU A 313 -10.37 -13.65 27.80
CA GLU A 313 -10.74 -14.33 29.04
C GLU A 313 -10.29 -15.80 29.11
N LYS A 314 -9.38 -16.21 28.21
CA LYS A 314 -8.76 -17.55 28.18
C LYS A 314 -9.81 -18.69 28.15
N GLY A 315 -10.89 -18.50 27.41
CA GLY A 315 -11.97 -19.47 27.20
C GLY A 315 -13.00 -19.59 28.33
N LYS A 316 -12.80 -18.92 29.47
CA LYS A 316 -13.76 -18.87 30.60
C LYS A 316 -14.43 -17.51 30.64
N LEU A 317 -15.37 -17.33 29.72
CA LEU A 317 -16.01 -16.06 29.43
C LEU A 317 -17.03 -15.67 30.51
N THR A 318 -16.92 -14.47 31.05
CA THR A 318 -17.91 -13.81 31.89
C THR A 318 -19.20 -13.66 31.10
N PRO A 319 -20.39 -13.95 31.66
CA PRO A 319 -21.64 -13.83 30.93
C PRO A 319 -21.73 -12.50 30.18
N LEU A 320 -22.11 -12.55 28.91
CA LEU A 320 -21.97 -11.43 27.99
C LEU A 320 -23.26 -11.26 27.20
N HIS A 321 -23.70 -10.01 27.07
CA HIS A 321 -24.77 -9.61 26.18
C HIS A 321 -24.28 -8.51 25.25
N VAL A 322 -24.50 -8.64 23.94
CA VAL A 322 -24.11 -7.67 22.91
C VAL A 322 -25.28 -7.43 21.96
N GLU A 323 -25.54 -6.17 21.62
CA GLU A 323 -26.40 -5.73 20.52
C GLU A 323 -25.56 -4.80 19.65
N ASP A 324 -25.49 -5.06 18.34
CA ASP A 324 -24.51 -4.39 17.48
C ASP A 324 -24.90 -4.37 16.00
N ALA A 325 -24.44 -3.34 15.30
CA ALA A 325 -24.60 -3.12 13.86
C ALA A 325 -23.50 -2.14 13.37
N PRO A 326 -23.08 -2.21 12.09
CA PRO A 326 -22.08 -1.28 11.55
C PRO A 326 -22.65 0.13 11.33
N GLU A 327 -21.83 1.17 11.54
CA GLU A 327 -22.14 2.55 11.13
C GLU A 327 -22.19 2.71 9.60
N TYR A 328 -21.23 2.11 8.88
CA TYR A 328 -21.15 2.21 7.41
C TYR A 328 -21.21 0.83 6.75
N GLY A 329 -21.91 0.74 5.61
CA GLY A 329 -22.00 -0.48 4.81
C GLY A 329 -20.70 -0.81 4.03
N PHE A 330 -19.86 0.20 3.76
CA PHE A 330 -18.57 0.02 3.10
C PHE A 330 -17.41 0.19 4.10
N ARG A 331 -16.64 -0.89 4.34
CA ARG A 331 -15.51 -0.89 5.28
C ARG A 331 -14.33 -1.58 4.62
N GLY A 332 -13.53 -0.80 3.91
CA GLY A 332 -12.62 -1.31 2.90
C GLY A 332 -11.13 -1.31 3.23
N LEU A 333 -10.41 -2.19 2.57
CA LEU A 333 -8.96 -2.22 2.46
C LEU A 333 -8.59 -2.33 0.98
N HIS A 334 -7.82 -1.36 0.50
CA HIS A 334 -7.18 -1.37 -0.82
C HIS A 334 -5.73 -1.83 -0.70
N ILE A 335 -5.31 -2.75 -1.58
CA ILE A 335 -3.94 -3.24 -1.68
C ILE A 335 -3.47 -3.13 -3.13
N ASP A 336 -2.38 -2.41 -3.33
CA ASP A 336 -1.67 -2.31 -4.60
C ASP A 336 -0.74 -3.52 -4.82
N LEU A 337 -1.02 -4.29 -5.87
CA LEU A 337 -0.11 -5.33 -6.36
C LEU A 337 0.66 -4.84 -7.61
N GLY A 338 0.19 -3.78 -8.27
CA GLY A 338 0.70 -3.26 -9.53
C GLY A 338 2.16 -2.82 -9.40
N ARG A 339 2.47 -1.96 -8.43
CA ARG A 339 3.83 -1.41 -8.24
C ARG A 339 4.79 -2.46 -7.72
N ASN A 340 4.50 -3.11 -6.60
CA ASN A 340 5.24 -4.27 -6.11
C ASN A 340 4.28 -5.42 -5.78
N PHE A 341 4.60 -6.61 -6.29
CA PHE A 341 3.73 -7.77 -6.09
C PHE A 341 3.75 -8.27 -4.64
N HIS A 342 2.59 -8.72 -4.17
CA HIS A 342 2.39 -9.34 -2.87
C HIS A 342 1.76 -10.73 -3.04
N SER A 343 2.19 -11.68 -2.20
CA SER A 343 1.81 -13.08 -2.38
C SER A 343 0.33 -13.34 -2.14
N ARG A 344 -0.18 -14.43 -2.71
CA ARG A 344 -1.52 -14.95 -2.40
C ARG A 344 -1.67 -15.20 -0.89
N GLU A 345 -0.64 -15.74 -0.27
CA GLU A 345 -0.61 -16.05 1.16
C GLU A 345 -0.79 -14.78 2.01
N GLU A 346 -0.14 -13.67 1.62
CA GLU A 346 -0.32 -12.38 2.26
C GLU A 346 -1.77 -11.89 2.14
N ILE A 347 -2.37 -11.97 0.95
CA ILE A 347 -3.76 -11.55 0.73
C ILE A 347 -4.73 -12.39 1.57
N LEU A 348 -4.54 -13.71 1.64
CA LEU A 348 -5.36 -14.60 2.46
C LEU A 348 -5.22 -14.31 3.96
N LYS A 349 -4.02 -13.94 4.40
CA LYS A 349 -3.76 -13.49 5.78
C LYS A 349 -4.49 -12.19 6.08
N LEU A 350 -4.44 -11.21 5.18
CA LEU A 350 -5.19 -9.96 5.31
C LEU A 350 -6.70 -10.20 5.33
N VAL A 351 -7.21 -11.11 4.51
CA VAL A 351 -8.63 -11.51 4.51
C VAL A 351 -9.07 -12.04 5.89
N GLU A 352 -8.23 -12.84 6.58
CA GLU A 352 -8.51 -13.28 7.95
C GLU A 352 -8.48 -12.12 8.96
N ALA A 353 -7.53 -11.20 8.83
CA ALA A 353 -7.44 -10.01 9.69
C ALA A 353 -8.63 -9.07 9.49
N MET A 354 -9.01 -8.79 8.23
CA MET A 354 -10.19 -8.01 7.86
C MET A 354 -11.46 -8.57 8.49
N ALA A 355 -11.69 -9.87 8.35
CA ALA A 355 -12.85 -10.55 8.91
C ALA A 355 -12.87 -10.48 10.44
N THR A 356 -11.71 -10.62 11.07
CA THR A 356 -11.55 -10.54 12.53
C THR A 356 -11.97 -9.17 13.05
N TYR A 357 -11.72 -8.09 12.30
CA TYR A 357 -12.07 -6.72 12.66
C TYR A 357 -13.20 -6.13 11.82
N LYS A 358 -14.03 -6.99 11.22
CA LYS A 358 -15.30 -6.65 10.55
C LYS A 358 -15.19 -5.70 9.34
N LEU A 359 -14.02 -5.62 8.69
CA LEU A 359 -13.89 -5.03 7.35
C LEU A 359 -14.52 -5.97 6.31
N ASN A 360 -15.19 -5.43 5.30
CA ASN A 360 -16.03 -6.20 4.37
C ASN A 360 -15.78 -5.94 2.88
N LYS A 361 -14.84 -5.06 2.50
CA LYS A 361 -14.46 -4.82 1.10
C LYS A 361 -12.95 -4.95 0.91
N LEU A 362 -12.52 -5.90 0.10
CA LEU A 362 -11.12 -6.04 -0.31
C LEU A 362 -10.99 -5.50 -1.74
N HIS A 363 -10.41 -4.32 -1.87
CA HIS A 363 -10.16 -3.68 -3.15
C HIS A 363 -8.74 -4.07 -3.62
N LEU A 364 -8.64 -4.87 -4.67
CA LEU A 364 -7.37 -5.34 -5.22
C LEU A 364 -7.00 -4.52 -6.45
N HIS A 365 -5.92 -3.74 -6.35
CA HIS A 365 -5.36 -3.00 -7.48
C HIS A 365 -4.37 -3.88 -8.23
N LEU A 366 -4.85 -4.46 -9.33
CA LEU A 366 -4.24 -5.62 -10.00
C LEU A 366 -3.37 -5.22 -11.19
N ALA A 367 -3.40 -3.96 -11.64
CA ALA A 367 -2.60 -3.50 -12.75
C ALA A 367 -2.31 -2.00 -12.64
N ASP A 368 -1.09 -1.64 -13.02
CA ASP A 368 -0.60 -0.27 -13.12
C ASP A 368 0.50 -0.17 -14.20
N ASP A 369 1.25 0.92 -14.22
CA ASP A 369 2.35 1.13 -15.16
C ASP A 369 3.49 0.12 -15.00
N GLU A 370 3.86 -0.18 -13.76
CA GLU A 370 4.99 -1.06 -13.42
C GLU A 370 4.64 -2.54 -13.45
N GLY A 371 3.37 -2.91 -13.61
CA GLY A 371 2.97 -4.29 -13.44
C GLY A 371 1.53 -4.65 -13.78
N TRP A 372 1.37 -5.86 -14.30
CA TRP A 372 0.08 -6.54 -14.48
C TRP A 372 0.08 -7.85 -13.69
N ARG A 373 -0.91 -8.04 -12.81
CA ARG A 373 -0.83 -8.99 -11.68
C ARG A 373 -1.93 -10.04 -11.65
N ILE A 374 -2.68 -10.19 -12.72
CA ILE A 374 -3.74 -11.19 -12.82
C ILE A 374 -3.68 -11.95 -14.14
N GLU A 375 -3.76 -13.26 -14.11
CA GLU A 375 -3.85 -14.05 -15.33
C GLU A 375 -5.17 -13.79 -16.08
N ILE A 376 -5.09 -13.38 -17.35
CA ILE A 376 -6.25 -13.31 -18.25
C ILE A 376 -6.03 -14.34 -19.36
N PRO A 377 -6.67 -15.52 -19.33
CA PRO A 377 -6.37 -16.61 -20.27
C PRO A 377 -6.48 -16.24 -21.76
N ALA A 378 -7.36 -15.30 -22.10
CA ALA A 378 -7.51 -14.81 -23.48
C ALA A 378 -6.33 -13.92 -23.94
N LEU A 379 -5.59 -13.34 -23.00
CA LEU A 379 -4.53 -12.35 -23.19
C LEU A 379 -3.30 -12.72 -22.32
N PRO A 380 -2.65 -13.86 -22.58
CA PRO A 380 -1.57 -14.38 -21.72
C PRO A 380 -0.37 -13.42 -21.62
N GLU A 381 -0.13 -12.61 -22.65
CA GLU A 381 0.98 -11.65 -22.68
C GLU A 381 0.93 -10.64 -21.52
N LEU A 382 -0.27 -10.34 -21.00
CA LEU A 382 -0.44 -9.45 -19.84
C LEU A 382 0.32 -9.98 -18.61
N ALA A 383 0.17 -11.27 -18.31
CA ALA A 383 0.89 -11.89 -17.21
C ALA A 383 2.34 -12.25 -17.62
N GLU A 384 2.57 -12.77 -18.82
CA GLU A 384 3.89 -13.23 -19.25
C GLU A 384 4.94 -12.10 -19.28
N ILE A 385 4.53 -10.92 -19.75
CA ILE A 385 5.38 -9.73 -19.88
C ILE A 385 5.15 -8.77 -18.71
N GLY A 386 3.89 -8.41 -18.46
CA GLY A 386 3.53 -7.36 -17.50
C GLY A 386 3.79 -7.73 -16.04
N SER A 387 3.96 -9.01 -15.69
CA SER A 387 4.27 -9.40 -14.31
C SER A 387 5.74 -9.27 -13.91
N LYS A 388 6.64 -9.01 -14.87
CA LYS A 388 8.08 -9.05 -14.68
C LYS A 388 8.74 -7.74 -15.10
N ARG A 389 9.72 -7.32 -14.31
CA ARG A 389 10.59 -6.18 -14.56
C ARG A 389 12.04 -6.63 -14.59
N CYS A 390 12.70 -6.49 -15.73
CA CYS A 390 14.07 -6.94 -15.95
C CYS A 390 14.78 -6.02 -16.95
N HIS A 391 16.11 -6.11 -17.05
CA HIS A 391 16.84 -5.28 -18.00
C HIS A 391 16.65 -5.81 -19.43
N ASP A 392 15.56 -5.40 -20.06
CA ASP A 392 15.24 -5.59 -21.46
C ASP A 392 14.88 -4.24 -22.08
N PRO A 393 15.84 -3.55 -22.73
CA PRO A 393 15.58 -2.27 -23.38
C PRO A 393 14.52 -2.31 -24.49
N SER A 394 14.17 -3.51 -25.01
CA SER A 394 13.13 -3.69 -26.02
C SER A 394 11.74 -3.93 -25.44
N GLU A 395 11.66 -4.24 -24.14
CA GLU A 395 10.44 -4.62 -23.42
C GLU A 395 9.63 -5.75 -24.09
N THR A 396 10.32 -6.73 -24.68
CA THR A 396 9.71 -7.86 -25.38
C THR A 396 9.59 -9.11 -24.51
N VAL A 397 10.33 -9.18 -23.41
CA VAL A 397 10.32 -10.30 -22.44
C VAL A 397 9.82 -9.86 -21.06
N CYS A 398 10.03 -8.59 -20.71
CA CYS A 398 9.65 -8.01 -19.42
C CYS A 398 9.50 -6.49 -19.56
N LEU A 399 8.84 -5.84 -18.62
CA LEU A 399 8.87 -4.38 -18.51
C LEU A 399 10.24 -3.89 -18.04
N LEU A 400 10.56 -2.61 -18.27
CA LEU A 400 11.77 -2.00 -17.72
C LEU A 400 11.80 -2.09 -16.17
N PRO A 401 13.00 -2.19 -15.55
CA PRO A 401 13.13 -2.15 -14.10
C PRO A 401 12.66 -0.81 -13.54
N GLN A 402 11.83 -0.88 -12.50
CA GLN A 402 11.29 0.26 -11.76
C GLN A 402 11.34 -0.08 -10.26
N LEU A 403 11.34 0.95 -9.40
CA LEU A 403 11.23 0.84 -7.95
C LEU A 403 12.29 -0.09 -7.32
N GLY A 404 13.49 -0.11 -7.91
CA GLY A 404 14.58 -0.97 -7.46
C GLY A 404 14.32 -2.47 -7.64
N ALA A 405 13.55 -2.88 -8.66
CA ALA A 405 13.31 -4.30 -8.97
C ALA A 405 14.59 -5.08 -9.36
N GLY A 406 15.66 -4.37 -9.74
CA GLY A 406 16.89 -4.98 -10.25
C GLY A 406 16.76 -5.48 -11.69
N PRO A 407 17.85 -5.99 -12.29
CA PRO A 407 17.90 -6.27 -13.72
C PRO A 407 17.45 -7.70 -14.10
N ASP A 408 17.28 -8.61 -13.14
CA ASP A 408 17.19 -10.04 -13.43
C ASP A 408 15.74 -10.56 -13.63
N GLY A 409 14.71 -9.82 -13.21
CA GLY A 409 13.31 -10.26 -13.33
C GLY A 409 12.88 -11.37 -12.37
N THR A 410 13.70 -11.69 -11.37
CA THR A 410 13.47 -12.80 -10.42
C THR A 410 13.19 -12.35 -8.99
N GLY A 411 13.19 -11.05 -8.71
CA GLY A 411 12.91 -10.52 -7.36
C GLY A 411 11.44 -10.71 -6.96
N GLY A 412 11.16 -10.78 -5.66
CA GLY A 412 9.81 -10.99 -5.12
C GLY A 412 8.80 -9.88 -5.42
N VAL A 413 9.26 -8.73 -5.93
CA VAL A 413 8.42 -7.64 -6.45
C VAL A 413 7.75 -7.97 -7.80
N ASN A 414 8.19 -9.06 -8.44
CA ASN A 414 7.61 -9.60 -9.67
C ASN A 414 6.64 -10.72 -9.33
N GLY A 415 5.73 -11.02 -10.26
CA GLY A 415 4.72 -12.06 -10.09
C GLY A 415 3.32 -11.58 -10.43
N TYR A 416 2.40 -12.53 -10.44
CA TYR A 416 0.98 -12.33 -10.70
C TYR A 416 0.18 -13.46 -10.03
N LEU A 417 -1.09 -13.22 -9.80
CA LEU A 417 -2.06 -14.21 -9.36
C LEU A 417 -2.52 -15.03 -10.57
N THR A 418 -2.41 -16.36 -10.50
CA THR A 418 -3.07 -17.21 -11.50
C THR A 418 -4.59 -17.15 -11.34
N VAL A 419 -5.34 -17.69 -12.30
CA VAL A 419 -6.81 -17.87 -12.14
C VAL A 419 -7.15 -18.60 -10.84
N ALA A 420 -6.43 -19.69 -10.55
CA ALA A 420 -6.66 -20.47 -9.32
C ALA A 420 -6.37 -19.66 -8.04
N ASP A 421 -5.31 -18.85 -8.02
CA ASP A 421 -4.97 -17.99 -6.89
C ASP A 421 -6.07 -16.97 -6.61
N TYR A 422 -6.52 -16.26 -7.66
CA TYR A 422 -7.56 -15.25 -7.54
C TYR A 422 -8.91 -15.85 -7.14
N VAL A 423 -9.30 -16.99 -7.73
CA VAL A 423 -10.51 -17.73 -7.32
C VAL A 423 -10.43 -18.11 -5.85
N ALA A 424 -9.30 -18.64 -5.38
CA ALA A 424 -9.13 -19.01 -3.97
C ALA A 424 -9.20 -17.79 -3.02
N ILE A 425 -8.73 -16.62 -3.45
CA ILE A 425 -8.87 -15.37 -2.70
C ILE A 425 -10.34 -14.97 -2.62
N VAL A 426 -11.08 -14.99 -3.74
CA VAL A 426 -12.50 -14.65 -3.77
C VAL A 426 -13.33 -15.60 -2.91
N GLU A 427 -13.08 -16.91 -2.99
CA GLU A 427 -13.73 -17.92 -2.13
C GLU A 427 -13.44 -17.67 -0.65
N ALA A 428 -12.18 -17.42 -0.30
CA ALA A 428 -11.78 -17.20 1.09
C ALA A 428 -12.36 -15.90 1.67
N ALA A 429 -12.44 -14.85 0.86
CA ALA A 429 -13.06 -13.57 1.20
C ALA A 429 -14.58 -13.72 1.37
N ALA A 430 -15.26 -14.38 0.42
CA ALA A 430 -16.69 -14.63 0.49
C ALA A 430 -17.08 -15.44 1.73
N ALA A 431 -16.33 -16.49 2.06
CA ALA A 431 -16.53 -17.29 3.27
C ALA A 431 -16.37 -16.46 4.57
N ARG A 432 -15.74 -15.29 4.47
CA ARG A 432 -15.51 -14.32 5.55
C ARG A 432 -16.34 -13.06 5.44
N GLN A 433 -17.35 -13.06 4.57
CA GLN A 433 -18.30 -11.96 4.40
C GLN A 433 -17.62 -10.70 3.82
N ILE A 434 -16.58 -10.89 3.01
CA ILE A 434 -15.81 -9.85 2.34
C ILE A 434 -16.07 -9.92 0.83
N GLU A 435 -16.45 -8.80 0.22
CA GLU A 435 -16.50 -8.64 -1.23
C GLU A 435 -15.10 -8.31 -1.76
N VAL A 436 -14.69 -8.97 -2.85
CA VAL A 436 -13.49 -8.60 -3.60
C VAL A 436 -13.86 -7.66 -4.75
N ILE A 437 -13.26 -6.47 -4.77
CA ILE A 437 -13.41 -5.45 -5.81
C ILE A 437 -12.10 -5.42 -6.63
N PRO A 438 -12.05 -6.02 -7.83
CA PRO A 438 -10.89 -5.88 -8.70
C PRO A 438 -10.81 -4.47 -9.30
N SER A 439 -9.61 -3.89 -9.31
CA SER A 439 -9.26 -2.66 -10.01
C SER A 439 -8.20 -2.90 -11.08
N ILE A 440 -8.42 -2.27 -12.23
CA ILE A 440 -7.47 -2.15 -13.33
C ILE A 440 -7.53 -0.68 -13.73
N ASP A 441 -6.50 0.10 -13.40
CA ASP A 441 -6.56 1.54 -13.65
C ASP A 441 -6.45 1.86 -15.14
N MET A 442 -7.34 2.75 -15.57
CA MET A 442 -7.49 3.18 -16.96
C MET A 442 -8.19 4.55 -17.03
N PRO A 443 -7.90 5.38 -18.04
CA PRO A 443 -6.99 5.09 -19.15
C PRO A 443 -5.54 5.50 -18.89
N GLY A 444 -5.26 6.24 -17.83
CA GLY A 444 -3.91 6.37 -17.24
C GLY A 444 -3.42 5.05 -16.66
N HIS A 445 -2.23 5.03 -16.08
CA HIS A 445 -1.71 3.88 -15.33
C HIS A 445 -1.77 2.52 -16.07
N SER A 446 -1.65 2.56 -17.39
CA SER A 446 -1.94 1.42 -18.28
C SER A 446 -0.69 0.90 -18.99
N ARG A 447 0.52 1.34 -18.62
CA ARG A 447 1.75 1.01 -19.35
C ARG A 447 2.03 -0.49 -19.45
N ALA A 448 1.81 -1.25 -18.37
CA ALA A 448 2.02 -2.70 -18.39
C ALA A 448 1.13 -3.39 -19.44
N ALA A 449 -0.14 -2.98 -19.51
CA ALA A 449 -1.09 -3.48 -20.50
C ALA A 449 -0.67 -3.09 -21.93
N ILE A 450 -0.29 -1.83 -22.15
CA ILE A 450 0.16 -1.32 -23.45
C ILE A 450 1.34 -2.15 -23.98
N LYS A 451 2.38 -2.35 -23.15
CA LYS A 451 3.57 -3.10 -23.56
C LYS A 451 3.27 -4.55 -23.86
N ALA A 452 2.51 -5.22 -23.00
CA ALA A 452 2.07 -6.59 -23.24
C ALA A 452 1.28 -6.73 -24.55
N MET A 453 0.39 -5.78 -24.86
CA MET A 453 -0.40 -5.81 -26.09
C MET A 453 0.42 -5.47 -27.35
N GLU A 454 1.49 -4.68 -27.25
CA GLU A 454 2.43 -4.49 -28.37
C GLU A 454 3.27 -5.76 -28.63
N VAL A 455 3.69 -6.49 -27.59
CA VAL A 455 4.34 -7.81 -27.76
C VAL A 455 3.42 -8.80 -28.45
N ARG A 456 2.15 -8.85 -28.02
CA ARG A 456 1.11 -9.64 -28.67
C ARG A 456 0.94 -9.26 -30.14
N HIS A 457 0.84 -7.96 -30.44
CA HIS A 457 0.69 -7.43 -31.79
C HIS A 457 1.84 -7.91 -32.68
N ALA A 458 3.09 -7.67 -32.26
CA ALA A 458 4.28 -8.06 -33.01
C ALA A 458 4.33 -9.58 -33.27
N ARG A 459 4.04 -10.41 -32.25
CA ARG A 459 4.00 -11.87 -32.36
C ARG A 459 2.96 -12.34 -33.39
N LEU A 460 1.76 -11.78 -33.35
CA LEU A 460 0.66 -12.16 -34.26
C LEU A 460 0.90 -11.65 -35.68
N THR A 461 1.44 -10.45 -35.86
CA THR A 461 1.86 -9.92 -37.16
C THR A 461 2.96 -10.78 -37.78
N ALA A 462 3.97 -11.19 -37.01
CA ALA A 462 5.01 -12.11 -37.47
C ALA A 462 4.45 -13.48 -37.89
N ALA A 463 3.34 -13.91 -37.28
CA ALA A 463 2.60 -15.12 -37.65
C ALA A 463 1.60 -14.93 -38.80
N GLY A 464 1.54 -13.75 -39.44
CA GLY A 464 0.62 -13.43 -40.54
C GLY A 464 -0.84 -13.23 -40.11
N LYS A 465 -1.11 -13.04 -38.81
CA LYS A 465 -2.45 -12.93 -38.21
C LYS A 465 -2.83 -11.48 -37.93
N GLN A 466 -2.81 -10.63 -38.96
CA GLN A 466 -2.97 -9.18 -38.78
C GLN A 466 -4.29 -8.79 -38.08
N ALA A 467 -5.41 -9.43 -38.44
CA ALA A 467 -6.70 -9.12 -37.81
C ALA A 467 -6.71 -9.44 -36.30
N GLU A 468 -6.06 -10.53 -35.88
CA GLU A 468 -5.92 -10.89 -34.46
C GLU A 468 -4.96 -9.93 -33.75
N ALA A 469 -3.90 -9.47 -34.43
CA ALA A 469 -2.93 -8.52 -33.90
C ALA A 469 -3.58 -7.17 -33.55
N GLU A 470 -4.45 -6.65 -34.42
CA GLU A 470 -5.15 -5.37 -34.21
C GLU A 470 -6.31 -5.46 -33.21
N GLN A 471 -6.73 -6.67 -32.82
CA GLN A 471 -7.93 -6.85 -32.00
C GLN A 471 -7.82 -6.17 -30.63
N TYR A 472 -6.62 -6.16 -30.05
CA TYR A 472 -6.31 -5.69 -28.69
C TYR A 472 -5.16 -4.68 -28.64
N ARG A 473 -4.78 -4.08 -29.77
CA ARG A 473 -3.74 -3.05 -29.78
C ARG A 473 -4.23 -1.79 -29.07
N LEU A 474 -3.49 -1.31 -28.07
CA LEU A 474 -3.95 -0.24 -27.16
C LEU A 474 -3.43 1.15 -27.50
N ILE A 475 -2.70 1.30 -28.61
CA ILE A 475 -2.11 2.57 -29.03
C ILE A 475 -2.51 2.90 -30.47
N ASP A 476 -2.43 4.19 -30.80
CA ASP A 476 -2.35 4.64 -32.19
C ASP A 476 -0.86 4.84 -32.51
N PRO A 477 -0.25 4.02 -33.39
CA PRO A 477 1.18 4.13 -33.70
C PRO A 477 1.54 5.45 -34.42
N ALA A 478 0.56 6.20 -34.92
CA ALA A 478 0.75 7.50 -35.53
C ALA A 478 0.59 8.66 -34.51
N ASP A 479 0.28 8.37 -33.25
CA ASP A 479 0.22 9.38 -32.20
C ASP A 479 1.64 9.93 -31.89
N THR A 480 1.78 11.25 -31.96
CA THR A 480 3.02 11.97 -31.68
C THR A 480 2.88 12.91 -30.49
N THR A 481 1.89 12.66 -29.63
CA THR A 481 1.65 13.42 -28.41
C THR A 481 2.85 13.29 -27.47
N GLU A 482 3.38 14.43 -27.04
CA GLU A 482 4.44 14.48 -26.02
C GLU A 482 3.80 14.81 -24.69
N TYR A 483 3.92 13.91 -23.73
CA TYR A 483 3.40 14.09 -22.37
C TYR A 483 4.32 13.42 -21.35
N ARG A 484 4.05 13.68 -20.07
CA ARG A 484 4.75 13.05 -18.95
C ARG A 484 3.76 12.81 -17.82
N SER A 485 3.57 11.55 -17.41
CA SER A 485 2.78 11.18 -16.25
C SER A 485 3.43 11.68 -14.95
N ILE A 486 2.71 11.58 -13.83
CA ILE A 486 3.20 11.98 -12.51
C ILE A 486 4.42 11.14 -12.10
N GLN A 487 4.44 9.87 -12.50
CA GLN A 487 5.52 8.90 -12.26
C GLN A 487 6.64 8.99 -13.32
N ASN A 488 6.59 10.01 -14.20
CA ASN A 488 7.56 10.31 -15.25
C ASN A 488 7.58 9.34 -16.45
N TYR A 489 6.47 8.66 -16.74
CA TYR A 489 6.31 7.92 -17.99
C TYR A 489 5.85 8.81 -19.14
N ASN A 490 6.17 8.44 -20.37
CA ASN A 490 5.71 9.15 -21.59
C ASN A 490 4.87 8.28 -22.54
N ASP A 491 4.54 7.06 -22.12
CA ASP A 491 3.91 6.01 -22.92
C ASP A 491 2.92 5.16 -22.09
N ASN A 492 2.29 5.77 -21.08
CA ASN A 492 1.55 5.07 -20.03
C ASN A 492 0.02 5.09 -20.18
N THR A 493 -0.51 5.87 -21.13
CA THR A 493 -1.95 6.07 -21.28
C THR A 493 -2.49 5.32 -22.50
N LEU A 494 -3.45 4.41 -22.30
CA LEU A 494 -4.05 3.65 -23.41
C LEU A 494 -4.90 4.56 -24.30
N ASN A 495 -5.01 4.30 -25.60
CA ASN A 495 -5.74 5.18 -26.51
C ASN A 495 -7.26 4.98 -26.38
N VAL A 496 -7.98 6.00 -25.90
CA VAL A 496 -9.43 5.90 -25.66
C VAL A 496 -10.29 6.03 -26.91
N CYS A 497 -9.71 6.40 -28.04
CA CYS A 497 -10.46 6.69 -29.28
C CYS A 497 -10.57 5.49 -30.21
N ILE A 498 -9.91 4.37 -29.89
CA ILE A 498 -9.89 3.16 -30.73
C ILE A 498 -10.83 2.06 -30.20
N PRO A 499 -11.56 1.34 -31.07
CA PRO A 499 -12.45 0.25 -30.64
C PRO A 499 -11.75 -0.90 -29.91
N ALA A 500 -10.45 -1.12 -30.16
CA ALA A 500 -9.66 -2.17 -29.53
C ALA A 500 -9.59 -2.03 -28.00
N THR A 501 -9.49 -0.79 -27.51
CA THR A 501 -9.50 -0.48 -26.08
C THR A 501 -10.76 -0.97 -25.39
N TYR A 502 -11.93 -0.71 -25.95
CA TYR A 502 -13.19 -1.15 -25.32
C TYR A 502 -13.35 -2.68 -25.35
N ARG A 503 -12.91 -3.34 -26.43
CA ARG A 503 -12.87 -4.81 -26.48
C ARG A 503 -11.92 -5.40 -25.43
N PHE A 504 -10.78 -4.75 -25.20
CA PHE A 504 -9.83 -5.13 -24.16
C PHE A 504 -10.46 -5.04 -22.78
N VAL A 505 -11.08 -3.90 -22.46
CA VAL A 505 -11.80 -3.70 -21.18
C VAL A 505 -12.90 -4.75 -20.99
N ASP A 506 -13.77 -4.96 -22.00
CA ASP A 506 -14.83 -5.96 -21.92
C ASP A 506 -14.28 -7.38 -21.69
N THR A 507 -13.17 -7.73 -22.35
CA THR A 507 -12.51 -9.04 -22.19
C THR A 507 -11.99 -9.26 -20.77
N ILE A 508 -11.42 -8.22 -20.15
CA ILE A 508 -10.94 -8.29 -18.76
C ILE A 508 -12.09 -8.43 -17.79
N VAL A 509 -13.12 -7.60 -17.93
CA VAL A 509 -14.31 -7.63 -17.07
C VAL A 509 -14.99 -8.99 -17.16
N ASP A 510 -15.13 -9.55 -18.36
CA ASP A 510 -15.74 -10.87 -18.58
C ASP A 510 -14.89 -11.99 -17.96
N ALA A 511 -13.56 -11.91 -18.06
CA ALA A 511 -12.66 -12.86 -17.41
C ALA A 511 -12.79 -12.81 -15.88
N LEU A 512 -12.80 -11.62 -15.29
CA LEU A 512 -12.96 -11.45 -13.84
C LEU A 512 -14.34 -11.93 -13.37
N ALA A 513 -15.39 -11.62 -14.11
CA ALA A 513 -16.74 -12.11 -13.82
C ALA A 513 -16.81 -13.65 -13.88
N ALA A 514 -16.12 -14.28 -14.83
CA ALA A 514 -16.02 -15.74 -14.91
C ALA A 514 -15.28 -16.34 -13.71
N MET A 515 -14.18 -15.72 -13.25
CA MET A 515 -13.45 -16.17 -12.07
C MET A 515 -14.29 -16.03 -10.79
N HIS A 516 -15.02 -14.93 -10.64
CA HIS A 516 -15.98 -14.74 -9.55
C HIS A 516 -17.06 -15.83 -9.59
N SER A 517 -17.65 -16.08 -10.75
CA SER A 517 -18.62 -17.17 -10.93
C SER A 517 -18.03 -18.54 -10.59
N GLN A 518 -16.76 -18.78 -10.89
CA GLN A 518 -16.06 -20.02 -10.51
C GLN A 518 -15.89 -20.15 -9.00
N ALA A 519 -15.64 -19.03 -8.30
CA ALA A 519 -15.61 -18.94 -6.83
C ALA A 519 -17.00 -19.06 -6.18
N GLY A 520 -18.08 -19.15 -6.96
CA GLY A 520 -19.44 -19.30 -6.46
C GLY A 520 -20.10 -18.00 -5.98
N VAL A 521 -19.52 -16.84 -6.28
CA VAL A 521 -20.08 -15.52 -5.96
C VAL A 521 -20.03 -14.60 -7.18
N PRO A 522 -21.09 -13.85 -7.53
CA PRO A 522 -21.06 -12.96 -8.68
C PRO A 522 -20.17 -11.74 -8.42
N LEU A 523 -19.46 -11.28 -9.46
CA LEU A 523 -18.80 -9.98 -9.45
C LEU A 523 -19.87 -8.89 -9.32
N GLN A 524 -19.69 -7.97 -8.36
CA GLN A 524 -20.64 -6.88 -8.11
C GLN A 524 -20.09 -5.53 -8.56
N THR A 525 -18.82 -5.28 -8.27
CA THR A 525 -18.17 -4.00 -8.51
C THR A 525 -16.88 -4.20 -9.31
N PHE A 526 -16.69 -3.40 -10.34
CA PHE A 526 -15.40 -3.27 -11.04
C PHE A 526 -14.90 -1.83 -10.87
N HIS A 527 -13.66 -1.68 -10.41
CA HIS A 527 -13.04 -0.37 -10.25
C HIS A 527 -12.17 -0.09 -11.49
N LEU A 528 -12.40 1.03 -12.17
CA LEU A 528 -11.70 1.37 -13.41
C LEU A 528 -10.51 2.31 -13.22
N GLY A 529 -10.20 2.70 -11.99
CA GLY A 529 -9.24 3.77 -11.71
C GLY A 529 -9.82 5.13 -12.05
N ALA A 530 -9.71 5.53 -13.33
CA ALA A 530 -10.13 6.83 -13.89
C ALA A 530 -9.20 8.02 -13.60
N ASP A 531 -8.09 7.83 -12.91
CA ASP A 531 -7.14 8.87 -12.54
C ASP A 531 -6.08 9.15 -13.64
N GLU A 532 -5.50 10.34 -13.56
CA GLU A 532 -4.22 10.76 -14.18
C GLU A 532 -3.98 10.36 -15.66
N THR A 533 -4.57 11.07 -16.62
CA THR A 533 -4.33 10.82 -18.08
C THR A 533 -3.22 11.67 -18.72
N ALA A 534 -2.55 12.50 -17.93
CA ALA A 534 -1.35 13.28 -18.27
C ALA A 534 -1.38 14.13 -19.57
N GLY A 535 -2.54 14.34 -20.20
CA GLY A 535 -2.68 15.10 -21.45
C GLY A 535 -2.40 14.32 -22.74
N ALA A 536 -2.58 13.00 -22.72
CA ALA A 536 -2.36 12.13 -23.88
C ALA A 536 -3.31 12.40 -25.08
N TRP A 537 -2.95 11.84 -26.24
CA TRP A 537 -3.75 11.73 -27.47
C TRP A 537 -4.08 13.02 -28.24
N VAL A 538 -3.65 14.21 -27.80
CA VAL A 538 -3.98 15.48 -28.48
C VAL A 538 -3.45 15.55 -29.93
N LYS A 539 -2.46 14.72 -30.29
CA LYS A 539 -1.94 14.56 -31.66
C LYS A 539 -2.24 13.19 -32.27
N SER A 540 -3.08 12.36 -31.63
CA SER A 540 -3.50 11.05 -32.14
C SER A 540 -4.45 11.20 -33.31
N PRO A 541 -4.12 10.73 -34.53
CA PRO A 541 -5.06 10.71 -35.65
C PRO A 541 -6.38 10.00 -35.33
N ALA A 542 -6.34 8.88 -34.60
CA ALA A 542 -7.53 8.15 -34.17
C ALA A 542 -8.48 8.99 -33.29
N CYS A 543 -7.96 10.00 -32.57
CA CYS A 543 -8.75 10.86 -31.71
C CYS A 543 -9.30 12.10 -32.40
N GLN A 544 -8.83 12.47 -33.59
CA GLN A 544 -9.21 13.72 -34.25
C GLN A 544 -10.72 13.85 -34.49
N ALA A 545 -11.36 12.75 -34.90
CA ALA A 545 -12.81 12.73 -35.11
C ALA A 545 -13.57 12.99 -33.80
N MET A 546 -13.18 12.31 -32.71
CA MET A 546 -13.82 12.48 -31.40
C MET A 546 -13.57 13.88 -30.82
N ILE A 547 -12.38 14.44 -31.01
CA ILE A 547 -12.07 15.82 -30.61
C ILE A 547 -12.94 16.81 -31.38
N ALA A 548 -13.15 16.61 -32.69
CA ALA A 548 -14.03 17.44 -33.49
C ALA A 548 -15.49 17.37 -33.03
N GLU A 549 -15.99 16.17 -32.69
CA GLU A 549 -17.31 15.98 -32.09
C GLU A 549 -17.45 16.68 -30.73
N ASN A 550 -16.36 16.78 -29.97
CA ASN A 550 -16.30 17.51 -28.70
C ASN A 550 -16.23 19.03 -28.88
N GLY A 551 -16.39 19.56 -30.10
CA GLY A 551 -16.24 20.99 -30.38
C GLY A 551 -14.79 21.47 -30.36
N GLY A 552 -13.83 20.56 -30.53
CA GLY A 552 -12.39 20.84 -30.47
C GLY A 552 -11.77 20.62 -29.08
N ASP A 553 -12.56 20.22 -28.07
CA ASP A 553 -12.07 20.02 -26.70
C ASP A 553 -11.54 18.59 -26.48
N ALA A 554 -10.21 18.46 -26.42
CA ALA A 554 -9.55 17.21 -26.10
C ALA A 554 -9.70 16.81 -24.62
N GLY A 555 -10.00 17.75 -23.72
CA GLY A 555 -10.26 17.47 -22.30
C GLY A 555 -11.49 16.59 -22.08
N LYS A 556 -12.39 16.50 -23.07
CA LYS A 556 -13.56 15.63 -23.04
C LYS A 556 -13.28 14.16 -23.40
N LEU A 557 -12.06 13.79 -23.80
CA LEU A 557 -11.73 12.40 -24.15
C LEU A 557 -11.80 11.48 -22.92
N THR A 558 -11.17 11.86 -21.81
CA THR A 558 -11.19 11.09 -20.55
C THR A 558 -12.61 10.88 -20.01
N PRO A 559 -13.45 11.91 -19.79
CA PRO A 559 -14.80 11.70 -19.28
C PRO A 559 -15.65 10.86 -20.22
N ARG A 560 -15.55 11.03 -21.55
CA ARG A 560 -16.25 10.16 -22.51
C ARG A 560 -15.84 8.69 -22.40
N PHE A 561 -14.56 8.41 -22.14
CA PHE A 561 -14.10 7.06 -21.89
C PHE A 561 -14.74 6.47 -20.63
N ILE A 562 -14.67 7.21 -19.51
CA ILE A 562 -15.23 6.80 -18.21
C ILE A 562 -16.74 6.54 -18.37
N GLU A 563 -17.49 7.47 -18.95
CA GLU A 563 -18.94 7.36 -19.18
C GLU A 563 -19.28 6.12 -20.01
N ARG A 564 -18.51 5.85 -21.07
CA ARG A 564 -18.73 4.69 -21.93
C ARG A 564 -18.42 3.36 -21.23
N VAL A 565 -17.32 3.27 -20.49
CA VAL A 565 -16.98 2.06 -19.71
C VAL A 565 -18.02 1.83 -18.62
N THR A 566 -18.40 2.89 -17.90
CA THR A 566 -19.46 2.85 -16.87
C THR A 566 -20.77 2.33 -17.44
N ALA A 567 -21.18 2.80 -18.62
CA ALA A 567 -22.38 2.30 -19.30
C ALA A 567 -22.27 0.81 -19.69
N SER A 568 -21.10 0.35 -20.14
CA SER A 568 -20.85 -1.07 -20.43
C SER A 568 -20.97 -1.93 -19.16
N LEU A 569 -20.36 -1.48 -18.05
CA LEU A 569 -20.45 -2.15 -16.75
C LEU A 569 -21.89 -2.24 -16.25
N ALA A 570 -22.64 -1.13 -16.31
CA ALA A 570 -24.04 -1.10 -15.92
C ALA A 570 -24.90 -2.06 -16.78
N ALA A 571 -24.63 -2.16 -18.09
CA ALA A 571 -25.31 -3.12 -18.97
C ALA A 571 -25.02 -4.59 -18.62
N LYS A 572 -23.87 -4.86 -17.98
CA LYS A 572 -23.50 -6.16 -17.41
C LYS A 572 -24.04 -6.37 -15.98
N GLY A 573 -24.77 -5.40 -15.42
CA GLY A 573 -25.28 -5.43 -14.05
C GLY A 573 -24.22 -5.13 -12.97
N LEU A 574 -23.08 -4.56 -13.37
CA LEU A 574 -21.96 -4.24 -12.48
C LEU A 574 -22.02 -2.78 -12.03
N ARG A 575 -21.67 -2.57 -10.76
CA ARG A 575 -21.35 -1.25 -10.22
C ARG A 575 -19.98 -0.81 -10.72
N THR A 576 -19.87 0.47 -11.04
CA THR A 576 -18.60 1.10 -11.40
C THR A 576 -18.00 1.79 -10.18
N GLY A 577 -16.70 1.57 -9.92
CA GLY A 577 -15.91 2.35 -8.97
C GLY A 577 -14.79 3.13 -9.66
N GLY A 578 -14.46 4.33 -9.20
CA GLY A 578 -13.32 5.10 -9.70
C GLY A 578 -12.82 6.14 -8.69
N TRP A 579 -11.61 6.64 -8.90
CA TRP A 579 -11.00 7.73 -8.14
C TRP A 579 -11.70 9.06 -8.44
N SER A 580 -11.88 9.86 -7.39
CA SER A 580 -12.75 11.05 -7.39
C SER A 580 -12.37 12.13 -8.40
N ASP A 581 -11.10 12.28 -8.75
CA ASP A 581 -10.64 13.26 -9.74
C ASP A 581 -11.20 12.92 -11.13
N GLY A 582 -10.97 11.69 -11.61
CA GLY A 582 -11.47 11.18 -12.88
C GLY A 582 -13.00 11.20 -12.96
N MET A 583 -13.64 10.62 -11.93
CA MET A 583 -15.09 10.57 -11.83
C MET A 583 -15.72 11.97 -11.80
N GLY A 584 -15.06 12.93 -11.14
CA GLY A 584 -15.48 14.32 -11.05
C GLY A 584 -15.62 15.02 -12.40
N HIS A 585 -14.85 14.61 -13.41
CA HIS A 585 -14.86 15.18 -14.76
C HIS A 585 -16.03 14.74 -15.63
N THR A 586 -16.71 13.64 -15.30
CA THR A 586 -17.86 13.13 -16.06
C THR A 586 -19.09 14.02 -15.93
N GLU A 587 -19.95 14.01 -16.94
CA GLU A 587 -21.25 14.66 -16.89
C GLU A 587 -22.25 13.75 -16.17
N THR A 588 -22.85 14.20 -15.05
CA THR A 588 -23.82 13.40 -14.27
C THR A 588 -24.97 12.85 -15.11
N ALA A 589 -25.38 13.56 -16.17
CA ALA A 589 -26.43 13.13 -17.08
C ALA A 589 -26.05 11.91 -17.94
N ALA A 590 -24.75 11.70 -18.19
CA ALA A 590 -24.18 10.58 -18.95
C ALA A 590 -23.86 9.36 -18.06
N MET A 591 -23.89 9.52 -16.74
CA MET A 591 -23.65 8.44 -15.78
C MET A 591 -24.95 7.69 -15.42
N PRO A 592 -24.87 6.41 -14.99
CA PRO A 592 -26.04 5.65 -14.55
C PRO A 592 -26.79 6.35 -13.43
N LYS A 593 -28.12 6.42 -13.56
CA LYS A 593 -29.01 7.10 -12.60
C LYS A 593 -29.60 6.17 -11.55
N ALA A 594 -29.49 4.85 -11.72
CA ALA A 594 -29.98 3.91 -10.73
C ALA A 594 -29.10 4.04 -9.46
N PRO A 595 -29.71 4.06 -8.27
CA PRO A 595 -28.97 4.19 -7.02
C PRO A 595 -27.86 3.14 -6.91
N HIS A 596 -26.74 3.52 -6.31
CA HIS A 596 -25.64 2.62 -5.98
C HIS A 596 -24.94 1.94 -7.18
N LEU A 597 -25.14 2.42 -8.42
CA LEU A 597 -24.37 1.94 -9.58
C LEU A 597 -23.05 2.69 -9.80
N VAL A 598 -22.87 3.84 -9.13
CA VAL A 598 -21.65 4.64 -9.19
C VAL A 598 -21.09 4.79 -7.79
N GLN A 599 -19.91 4.22 -7.59
CA GLN A 599 -19.06 4.43 -6.42
C GLN A 599 -17.90 5.34 -6.81
N THR A 600 -17.47 6.16 -5.86
CA THR A 600 -16.31 7.03 -6.03
C THR A 600 -15.44 7.03 -4.79
N ASN A 601 -14.13 6.89 -4.99
CA ASN A 601 -13.14 6.87 -3.93
C ASN A 601 -12.55 8.29 -3.77
N ILE A 602 -12.94 8.97 -2.70
CA ILE A 602 -12.56 10.37 -2.43
C ILE A 602 -11.11 10.44 -1.97
N TRP A 603 -10.22 10.97 -2.80
CA TRP A 603 -8.79 11.03 -2.52
C TRP A 603 -8.21 12.46 -2.47
N GLY A 604 -9.04 13.50 -2.46
CA GLY A 604 -8.59 14.83 -2.10
C GLY A 604 -8.06 14.88 -0.67
N VAL A 605 -7.01 15.66 -0.42
CA VAL A 605 -6.45 15.92 0.93
C VAL A 605 -7.42 16.78 1.74
N LEU A 606 -7.57 16.56 3.05
CA LEU A 606 -8.58 17.25 3.88
C LEU A 606 -8.54 18.77 3.75
N HIS A 607 -7.34 19.36 3.78
CA HIS A 607 -7.17 20.81 3.80
C HIS A 607 -7.29 21.48 2.42
N THR A 608 -7.39 20.71 1.33
CA THR A 608 -7.31 21.27 -0.03
C THR A 608 -8.36 20.74 -1.00
N GLY A 609 -8.81 19.49 -0.88
CA GLY A 609 -9.65 18.83 -1.88
C GLY A 609 -10.81 17.97 -1.34
N ALA A 610 -10.61 17.27 -0.22
CA ALA A 610 -11.52 16.21 0.23
C ALA A 610 -12.99 16.63 0.32
N ILE A 611 -13.25 17.80 0.90
CA ILE A 611 -14.62 18.32 1.13
C ILE A 611 -15.29 18.57 -0.21
N ARG A 612 -14.54 19.17 -1.15
CA ARG A 612 -15.07 19.52 -2.45
C ARG A 612 -15.50 18.28 -3.22
N GLU A 613 -14.61 17.31 -3.29
CA GLU A 613 -14.85 16.05 -4.00
C GLU A 613 -15.98 15.25 -3.34
N ALA A 614 -15.93 15.06 -2.02
CA ALA A 614 -16.93 14.28 -1.29
C ALA A 614 -18.33 14.89 -1.43
N HIS A 615 -18.48 16.19 -1.17
CA HIS A 615 -19.79 16.83 -1.18
C HIS A 615 -20.36 16.95 -2.59
N ASP A 616 -19.53 17.32 -3.58
CA ASP A 616 -19.96 17.38 -4.98
C ASP A 616 -20.48 16.02 -5.45
N GLN A 617 -19.74 14.94 -5.17
CA GLN A 617 -20.09 13.62 -5.68
C GLN A 617 -21.27 12.97 -4.93
N MET A 618 -21.39 13.21 -3.62
CA MET A 618 -22.59 12.83 -2.88
C MET A 618 -23.82 13.58 -3.40
N ASN A 619 -23.72 14.88 -3.70
CA ASN A 619 -24.82 15.67 -4.27
C ASN A 619 -25.21 15.19 -5.69
N ARG A 620 -24.30 14.53 -6.41
CA ARG A 620 -24.61 13.82 -7.68
C ARG A 620 -25.35 12.49 -7.46
N GLY A 621 -25.50 12.05 -6.21
CA GLY A 621 -26.16 10.79 -5.84
C GLY A 621 -25.25 9.56 -5.89
N TRP A 622 -23.92 9.75 -5.88
CA TRP A 622 -22.96 8.65 -5.94
C TRP A 622 -22.55 8.16 -4.55
N ASP A 623 -22.19 6.88 -4.46
CA ASP A 623 -21.69 6.28 -3.22
C ASP A 623 -20.25 6.75 -2.98
N ALA A 624 -20.07 7.78 -2.13
CA ALA A 624 -18.75 8.31 -1.78
C ALA A 624 -18.08 7.47 -0.68
N VAL A 625 -16.95 6.84 -1.04
CA VAL A 625 -16.08 6.10 -0.13
C VAL A 625 -14.88 6.98 0.22
N LEU A 626 -14.76 7.36 1.49
CA LEU A 626 -13.69 8.23 1.93
C LEU A 626 -12.35 7.49 1.92
N SER A 627 -11.44 7.98 1.09
CA SER A 627 -10.11 7.44 0.78
C SER A 627 -9.06 8.55 0.95
N ILE A 628 -9.22 9.38 1.99
CA ILE A 628 -8.56 10.68 2.10
C ILE A 628 -7.07 10.52 2.44
N PRO A 629 -6.09 10.97 1.62
CA PRO A 629 -4.69 10.57 1.75
C PRO A 629 -3.99 10.96 3.05
N ASP A 630 -4.35 12.08 3.67
CA ASP A 630 -3.79 12.48 4.97
C ASP A 630 -4.39 11.73 6.17
N LEU A 631 -5.21 10.69 5.90
CA LEU A 631 -5.85 9.83 6.91
C LEU A 631 -5.94 8.33 6.53
N GLY A 632 -6.32 8.02 5.30
CA GLY A 632 -6.61 6.67 4.80
C GLY A 632 -5.46 6.04 4.02
N TYR A 633 -4.46 6.82 3.59
CA TYR A 633 -3.30 6.28 2.87
C TYR A 633 -2.27 5.76 3.85
N PHE A 634 -2.21 4.44 3.93
CA PHE A 634 -1.32 3.68 4.78
C PHE A 634 -0.03 3.28 4.08
N ASP A 635 0.24 3.77 2.89
CA ASP A 635 1.59 3.91 2.35
C ASP A 635 2.33 5.14 2.94
N MET A 636 1.61 6.03 3.64
CA MET A 636 2.22 7.17 4.34
C MET A 636 2.96 6.73 5.62
N PRO A 637 4.05 7.41 6.02
CA PRO A 637 4.74 7.17 7.28
C PRO A 637 3.79 7.19 8.48
N TYR A 638 4.11 6.41 9.52
CA TYR A 638 3.40 6.52 10.81
C TYR A 638 3.70 7.82 11.54
N ALA A 639 4.86 8.42 11.30
CA ALA A 639 5.32 9.62 11.98
C ALA A 639 6.36 10.35 11.12
N PRO A 640 6.55 11.67 11.33
CA PRO A 640 7.60 12.42 10.67
C PRO A 640 8.95 12.00 11.24
N HIS A 641 9.59 10.99 10.68
CA HIS A 641 10.91 10.53 11.12
C HIS A 641 11.64 9.86 9.95
N PRO A 642 12.96 10.06 9.79
CA PRO A 642 13.72 9.53 8.65
C PRO A 642 13.68 8.01 8.47
N GLU A 643 13.51 7.28 9.57
CA GLU A 643 13.41 5.81 9.59
C GLU A 643 11.96 5.29 9.48
N GLU A 644 10.95 6.16 9.40
CA GLU A 644 9.59 5.72 9.04
C GLU A 644 9.49 5.70 7.53
N GLY A 645 9.26 4.52 6.96
CA GLY A 645 9.11 4.35 5.52
C GLY A 645 7.76 4.82 5.01
N GLY A 646 7.64 4.91 3.68
CA GLY A 646 6.42 5.34 3.01
C GLY A 646 6.60 6.56 2.13
N TYR A 647 5.66 6.74 1.21
CA TYR A 647 5.47 7.97 0.45
C TYR A 647 4.77 9.03 1.29
N ASP A 648 4.84 10.27 0.83
CA ASP A 648 4.80 11.34 1.82
C ASP A 648 4.19 12.64 1.26
N TRP A 649 3.66 12.58 0.05
CA TRP A 649 3.15 13.71 -0.69
C TRP A 649 1.93 14.39 -0.04
N ALA A 650 1.12 13.64 0.74
CA ALA A 650 -0.10 14.16 1.38
C ALA A 650 0.07 14.44 2.89
N SER A 651 0.89 13.64 3.58
CA SER A 651 1.08 13.74 5.03
C SER A 651 2.51 13.41 5.44
N ARG A 652 2.97 14.01 6.54
CA ARG A 652 4.25 13.66 7.19
C ARG A 652 4.09 12.52 8.20
N GLY A 653 2.86 12.12 8.51
CA GLY A 653 2.56 11.08 9.50
C GLY A 653 1.07 10.81 9.60
N VAL A 654 0.69 9.54 9.50
CA VAL A 654 -0.67 9.03 9.70
C VAL A 654 -0.61 7.96 10.79
N ASP A 655 -0.84 8.38 12.03
CA ASP A 655 -0.82 7.52 13.21
C ASP A 655 -2.22 6.98 13.59
N PRO A 656 -2.33 5.93 14.41
CA PRO A 656 -3.62 5.38 14.82
C PRO A 656 -4.51 6.39 15.59
N TRP A 657 -3.95 7.39 16.25
CA TRP A 657 -4.72 8.41 16.97
C TRP A 657 -5.46 9.32 15.97
N GLN A 658 -4.80 9.74 14.89
CA GLN A 658 -5.40 10.56 13.83
C GLN A 658 -6.53 9.80 13.13
N VAL A 659 -6.27 8.55 12.73
CA VAL A 659 -7.28 7.69 12.08
C VAL A 659 -8.47 7.44 13.00
N PHE A 660 -8.22 7.12 14.28
CA PHE A 660 -9.29 6.96 15.26
C PHE A 660 -10.09 8.25 15.42
N GLY A 661 -9.44 9.40 15.54
CA GLY A 661 -10.09 10.69 15.78
C GLY A 661 -10.89 11.25 14.60
N PHE A 662 -10.81 10.63 13.42
CA PHE A 662 -11.48 11.08 12.21
C PHE A 662 -13.00 11.20 12.39
N MET A 663 -13.58 12.22 11.77
CA MET A 663 -15.02 12.53 11.82
C MET A 663 -15.61 12.49 10.39
N PRO A 664 -16.02 11.31 9.89
CA PRO A 664 -16.45 11.14 8.50
C PRO A 664 -17.71 11.93 8.14
N ASP A 665 -18.69 12.00 9.06
CA ASP A 665 -19.98 12.67 8.81
C ASP A 665 -19.92 14.20 8.93
N ASN A 666 -18.76 14.75 9.29
CA ASN A 666 -18.52 16.19 9.35
C ASN A 666 -17.06 16.47 8.96
N LEU A 667 -16.76 16.34 7.66
CA LEU A 667 -15.41 16.50 7.12
C LEU A 667 -14.73 17.83 7.54
N PRO A 668 -15.41 18.99 7.49
CA PRO A 668 -14.80 20.25 7.95
C PRO A 668 -14.35 20.23 9.41
N ALA A 669 -15.06 19.52 10.31
CA ALA A 669 -14.73 19.48 11.73
C ALA A 669 -13.33 18.92 12.02
N ASN A 670 -12.76 18.14 11.10
CA ASN A 670 -11.42 17.56 11.25
C ASN A 670 -10.31 18.63 11.35
N ALA A 671 -10.55 19.88 10.91
CA ALA A 671 -9.62 20.99 11.13
C ALA A 671 -9.30 21.22 12.62
N ALA A 672 -10.22 20.85 13.52
CA ALA A 672 -10.04 21.01 14.96
C ALA A 672 -8.92 20.12 15.53
N THR A 673 -8.63 19.00 14.89
CA THR A 673 -7.73 17.95 15.41
C THR A 673 -6.63 17.53 14.45
N ILE A 674 -6.71 17.92 13.17
CA ILE A 674 -5.73 17.60 12.12
C ILE A 674 -5.13 18.90 11.58
N ARG A 675 -3.82 18.87 11.34
CA ARG A 675 -3.07 19.97 10.72
C ARG A 675 -2.77 19.63 9.27
N ASN A 676 -2.47 20.65 8.47
CA ASN A 676 -2.01 20.41 7.11
C ASN A 676 -0.62 19.75 7.09
N ILE A 677 -0.16 19.40 5.88
CA ILE A 677 1.15 18.77 5.65
C ILE A 677 2.35 19.55 6.19
N HIS A 678 2.23 20.86 6.40
CA HIS A 678 3.27 21.74 6.94
C HIS A 678 3.22 21.89 8.47
N ALA A 679 2.45 21.01 9.14
CA ALA A 679 2.17 21.05 10.57
C ALA A 679 1.51 22.36 11.05
N GLU A 680 0.73 23.01 10.18
CA GLU A 680 -0.05 24.22 10.47
C GLU A 680 -1.54 23.93 10.69
N GLY A 681 -2.13 24.60 11.68
CA GLY A 681 -3.57 24.57 11.92
C GLY A 681 -4.32 25.50 10.97
N LYS A 682 -4.61 25.04 9.74
CA LYS A 682 -5.41 25.79 8.77
C LYS A 682 -6.90 25.45 8.92
N PRO A 683 -7.81 26.39 8.65
CA PRO A 683 -9.23 26.08 8.64
C PRO A 683 -9.59 25.17 7.47
N ILE A 684 -10.67 24.40 7.64
CA ILE A 684 -11.31 23.67 6.54
C ILE A 684 -12.70 24.25 6.35
N GLU A 685 -12.97 24.68 5.12
CA GLU A 685 -14.25 25.26 4.73
C GLU A 685 -15.24 24.20 4.26
N ASP A 686 -16.52 24.41 4.54
CA ASP A 686 -17.62 23.59 4.02
C ASP A 686 -18.08 24.09 2.64
N LYS A 687 -17.29 23.82 1.60
CA LYS A 687 -17.58 24.29 0.23
C LYS A 687 -17.21 23.27 -0.87
N PRO A 688 -18.17 22.89 -1.74
CA PRO A 688 -19.62 23.09 -1.60
C PRO A 688 -20.18 22.46 -0.32
N VAL A 689 -21.38 22.90 0.05
CA VAL A 689 -22.12 22.30 1.16
C VAL A 689 -22.71 20.95 0.72
N LEU A 690 -22.74 19.99 1.63
CA LEU A 690 -23.49 18.74 1.46
C LEU A 690 -25.00 19.02 1.55
N GLU A 691 -25.75 18.56 0.56
CA GLU A 691 -27.21 18.65 0.53
C GLU A 691 -27.85 17.67 1.54
N SER A 692 -29.08 17.95 1.97
CA SER A 692 -29.77 17.10 2.95
C SER A 692 -30.13 15.73 2.35
N GLY A 693 -29.98 14.66 3.13
CA GLY A 693 -30.36 13.31 2.73
C GLY A 693 -29.22 12.46 2.17
N HIS A 694 -28.03 13.05 2.01
CA HIS A 694 -26.81 12.33 1.65
C HIS A 694 -26.02 11.90 2.89
N ARG A 695 -25.33 10.77 2.78
CA ARG A 695 -24.36 10.27 3.75
C ARG A 695 -23.20 9.62 3.03
N VAL A 696 -22.07 9.59 3.72
CA VAL A 696 -20.88 8.83 3.31
C VAL A 696 -21.24 7.35 3.21
N ALA A 697 -20.85 6.68 2.13
CA ALA A 697 -21.10 5.25 1.93
C ALA A 697 -20.20 4.39 2.84
N GLY A 698 -18.99 4.87 3.11
CA GLY A 698 -18.10 4.32 4.12
C GLY A 698 -16.64 4.74 3.96
N LEU A 699 -15.74 3.95 4.53
CA LEU A 699 -14.31 4.27 4.66
C LEU A 699 -13.46 3.19 4.01
N GLN A 700 -12.31 3.58 3.46
CA GLN A 700 -11.34 2.63 2.94
C GLN A 700 -9.91 3.06 3.31
N ALA A 701 -9.10 2.10 3.77
CA ALA A 701 -7.64 2.27 3.85
C ALA A 701 -7.01 1.97 2.49
N GLN A 702 -5.99 2.73 2.08
CA GLN A 702 -5.23 2.51 0.86
C GLN A 702 -3.81 2.10 1.23
N LEU A 703 -3.32 1.00 0.67
CA LEU A 703 -1.90 0.68 0.69
C LEU A 703 -1.37 0.64 -0.74
N TRP A 704 -0.86 1.79 -1.20
CA TRP A 704 -0.01 1.85 -2.39
C TRP A 704 1.34 1.21 -2.10
N SER A 705 2.06 0.72 -3.13
CA SER A 705 3.18 -0.19 -2.90
C SER A 705 4.54 0.28 -3.41
N GLU A 706 4.74 1.55 -3.81
CA GLU A 706 5.99 2.05 -4.41
C GLU A 706 7.23 1.74 -3.57
N THR A 707 7.12 1.90 -2.25
CA THR A 707 8.20 1.63 -1.29
C THR A 707 7.98 0.38 -0.43
N ILE A 708 6.85 -0.31 -0.62
CA ILE A 708 6.45 -1.52 0.12
C ILE A 708 6.73 -2.71 -0.76
N ARG A 709 7.94 -3.26 -0.62
CA ARG A 709 8.50 -4.27 -1.53
C ARG A 709 8.39 -5.70 -1.02
N THR A 710 7.93 -5.88 0.22
CA THR A 710 7.85 -7.18 0.89
C THR A 710 6.54 -7.30 1.66
N ASP A 711 6.04 -8.52 1.79
CA ASP A 711 4.82 -8.83 2.55
C ASP A 711 4.92 -8.40 4.03
N ALA A 712 6.11 -8.45 4.64
CA ALA A 712 6.32 -7.96 6.00
C ALA A 712 6.12 -6.44 6.13
N GLN A 713 6.43 -5.67 5.08
CA GLN A 713 6.17 -4.23 5.06
C GLN A 713 4.67 -3.93 4.92
N VAL A 714 3.89 -4.79 4.25
CA VAL A 714 2.42 -4.67 4.17
C VAL A 714 1.82 -4.67 5.58
N ASP A 715 2.14 -5.68 6.38
CA ASP A 715 1.68 -5.75 7.77
C ASP A 715 2.12 -4.55 8.61
N TYR A 716 3.39 -4.16 8.50
CA TYR A 716 3.95 -3.03 9.23
C TYR A 716 3.17 -1.75 8.92
N MET A 717 2.92 -1.51 7.64
CA MET A 717 2.26 -0.30 7.15
C MET A 717 0.76 -0.29 7.47
N LEU A 718 0.08 -1.44 7.53
CA LEU A 718 -1.34 -1.51 7.86
C LEU A 718 -1.61 -1.46 9.37
N PHE A 719 -0.86 -2.23 10.17
CA PHE A 719 -1.21 -2.45 11.57
C PHE A 719 -0.29 -1.71 12.53
N PRO A 720 -0.84 -0.97 13.52
CA PRO A 720 -2.21 -1.09 14.03
C PRO A 720 -3.23 -0.04 13.54
N ARG A 721 -2.88 0.86 12.61
CA ARG A 721 -3.81 1.92 12.18
C ARG A 721 -5.04 1.42 11.41
N LEU A 722 -4.97 0.24 10.78
CA LEU A 722 -6.13 -0.43 10.21
C LEU A 722 -7.18 -0.81 11.25
N LEU A 723 -6.77 -1.08 12.50
CA LEU A 723 -7.71 -1.30 13.59
C LEU A 723 -8.47 -0.01 13.94
N ALA A 724 -7.83 1.15 13.83
CA ALA A 724 -8.45 2.44 14.06
C ALA A 724 -9.46 2.79 12.95
N LEU A 725 -9.13 2.45 11.69
CA LEU A 725 -10.06 2.58 10.57
C LEU A 725 -11.25 1.63 10.73
N ALA A 726 -11.03 0.37 11.09
CA ALA A 726 -12.10 -0.59 11.36
C ALA A 726 -13.02 -0.10 12.50
N GLU A 727 -12.47 0.45 13.58
CA GLU A 727 -13.23 1.07 14.65
C GLU A 727 -14.07 2.25 14.15
N ARG A 728 -13.48 3.19 13.39
CA ARG A 728 -14.21 4.36 12.88
C ARG A 728 -15.26 4.02 11.82
N ALA A 729 -15.03 2.94 11.06
CA ALA A 729 -15.95 2.47 10.03
C ALA A 729 -17.13 1.66 10.61
N TRP A 730 -17.02 1.20 11.86
CA TRP A 730 -18.05 0.42 12.54
C TRP A 730 -18.77 1.19 13.64
N ALA A 731 -18.04 1.99 14.43
CA ALA A 731 -18.55 2.68 15.60
C ALA A 731 -18.58 4.21 15.42
N PRO A 732 -19.63 4.89 15.91
CA PRO A 732 -19.78 6.33 15.76
C PRO A 732 -18.68 7.11 16.48
N ALA A 733 -18.47 8.36 16.07
CA ALA A 733 -17.53 9.30 16.66
C ALA A 733 -18.29 10.29 17.59
N PRO A 734 -18.47 10.01 18.89
CA PRO A 734 -19.33 10.83 19.77
C PRO A 734 -18.77 12.23 20.09
N TRP A 735 -17.55 12.55 19.65
CA TRP A 735 -16.96 13.89 19.71
C TRP A 735 -17.30 14.76 18.50
N THR A 736 -17.88 14.18 17.45
CA THR A 736 -18.25 14.89 16.22
C THR A 736 -19.42 15.83 16.49
N PRO A 737 -19.29 17.15 16.23
CA PRO A 737 -20.43 18.05 16.26
C PRO A 737 -21.38 17.72 15.09
N PRO A 738 -22.70 17.86 15.26
CA PRO A 738 -23.65 17.69 14.16
C PRO A 738 -23.28 18.57 12.96
N TYR A 739 -23.29 18.00 11.76
CA TYR A 739 -23.03 18.74 10.53
C TYR A 739 -24.06 19.86 10.35
N ARG A 740 -23.58 21.03 9.91
CA ARG A 740 -24.39 22.20 9.57
C ARG A 740 -23.82 22.84 8.32
N ALA A 741 -24.63 22.92 7.27
CA ALA A 741 -24.23 23.50 5.99
C ALA A 741 -23.64 24.92 6.15
N GLY A 742 -22.50 25.15 5.49
CA GLY A 742 -21.74 26.39 5.48
C GLY A 742 -20.86 26.60 6.72
N VAL A 743 -20.84 25.67 7.68
CA VAL A 743 -20.04 25.82 8.90
C VAL A 743 -18.62 25.30 8.70
N SER A 744 -17.66 26.21 8.81
CA SER A 744 -16.22 25.91 8.76
C SER A 744 -15.65 25.73 10.18
N TYR A 745 -14.49 25.08 10.28
CA TYR A 745 -13.79 24.83 11.54
C TYR A 745 -12.32 25.19 11.42
N GLU A 746 -11.70 25.46 12.57
CA GLU A 746 -10.29 25.82 12.69
C GLU A 746 -9.58 24.95 13.74
N TRP A 747 -8.25 25.03 13.77
CA TRP A 747 -7.44 24.26 14.72
C TRP A 747 -7.79 24.54 16.18
N GLY A 748 -8.10 23.48 16.93
CA GLY A 748 -8.42 23.56 18.36
C GLY A 748 -9.85 24.01 18.68
N ASP A 749 -10.74 24.05 17.68
CA ASP A 749 -12.15 24.41 17.84
C ASP A 749 -12.86 23.61 18.93
N LYS A 750 -13.56 24.31 19.83
CA LYS A 750 -14.20 23.72 21.02
C LYS A 750 -15.53 23.04 20.76
N ARG A 751 -16.06 23.13 19.53
CA ARG A 751 -17.26 22.39 19.12
C ARG A 751 -16.99 20.89 18.98
N VAL A 752 -15.73 20.50 18.77
CA VAL A 752 -15.28 19.11 18.86
C VAL A 752 -14.96 18.78 20.31
N ASP A 753 -15.58 17.72 20.84
CA ASP A 753 -15.44 17.34 22.25
C ASP A 753 -14.11 16.58 22.47
N ALA A 754 -13.05 17.33 22.77
CA ALA A 754 -11.73 16.77 23.02
C ALA A 754 -11.67 15.80 24.21
N ALA A 755 -12.55 15.95 25.21
CA ALA A 755 -12.61 15.05 26.35
C ALA A 755 -13.18 13.69 25.95
N LYS A 756 -14.27 13.68 25.16
CA LYS A 756 -14.82 12.45 24.58
C LYS A 756 -13.86 11.77 23.60
N LEU A 757 -13.16 12.54 22.76
CA LEU A 757 -12.14 11.98 21.88
C LEU A 757 -11.04 11.28 22.67
N LYS A 758 -10.51 11.93 23.71
CA LYS A 758 -9.49 11.33 24.58
C LYS A 758 -10.01 10.09 25.31
N ALA A 759 -11.19 10.13 25.89
CA ALA A 759 -11.78 8.98 26.58
C ALA A 759 -12.04 7.81 25.61
N GLY A 760 -12.56 8.09 24.41
CA GLY A 760 -12.76 7.11 23.35
C GLY A 760 -11.44 6.48 22.91
N TRP A 761 -10.39 7.29 22.74
CA TRP A 761 -9.06 6.80 22.41
C TRP A 761 -8.51 5.87 23.50
N GLN A 762 -8.64 6.25 24.77
CA GLN A 762 -8.15 5.44 25.88
C GLN A 762 -8.85 4.07 25.95
N ASP A 763 -10.15 4.04 25.70
CA ASP A 763 -10.92 2.80 25.55
C ASP A 763 -10.41 1.96 24.35
N PHE A 764 -10.30 2.58 23.17
CA PHE A 764 -9.83 1.92 21.95
C PHE A 764 -8.41 1.35 22.11
N ALA A 765 -7.45 2.16 22.57
CA ALA A 765 -6.06 1.74 22.73
C ALA A 765 -5.91 0.64 23.79
N GLY A 766 -6.71 0.67 24.85
CA GLY A 766 -6.79 -0.42 25.82
C GLY A 766 -7.30 -1.73 25.20
N ARG A 767 -8.34 -1.66 24.35
CA ARG A 767 -8.87 -2.84 23.64
C ARG A 767 -7.90 -3.36 22.59
N VAL A 768 -7.25 -2.49 21.83
CA VAL A 768 -6.20 -2.85 20.86
C VAL A 768 -5.07 -3.63 21.54
N ALA A 769 -4.63 -3.23 22.74
CA ALA A 769 -3.61 -3.96 23.48
C ALA A 769 -4.01 -5.41 23.81
N ALA A 770 -5.31 -5.69 24.00
CA ALA A 770 -5.83 -7.04 24.18
C ALA A 770 -5.86 -7.86 22.87
N GLN A 771 -5.72 -7.23 21.71
CA GLN A 771 -5.77 -7.88 20.40
C GLN A 771 -4.41 -8.35 19.86
N TRP A 772 -3.29 -7.98 20.49
CA TRP A 772 -1.96 -8.41 20.02
C TRP A 772 -1.80 -9.92 19.88
N PRO A 773 -2.22 -10.76 20.84
CA PRO A 773 -2.13 -12.21 20.68
C PRO A 773 -2.95 -12.73 19.48
N MET A 774 -4.05 -12.06 19.14
CA MET A 774 -4.88 -12.42 17.97
C MET A 774 -4.13 -12.11 16.66
N LEU A 775 -3.53 -10.92 16.55
CA LEU A 775 -2.71 -10.56 15.39
C LEU A 775 -1.51 -11.50 15.22
N GLU A 776 -0.82 -11.84 16.32
CA GLU A 776 0.29 -12.81 16.30
C GLU A 776 -0.17 -14.22 15.90
N LYS A 777 -1.37 -14.64 16.31
CA LYS A 777 -1.97 -15.92 15.88
C LYS A 777 -2.29 -15.95 14.38
N ILE A 778 -2.73 -14.82 13.82
CA ILE A 778 -2.97 -14.67 12.37
C ILE A 778 -1.64 -14.60 11.60
N GLY A 779 -0.55 -14.20 12.26
CA GLY A 779 0.77 -14.04 11.66
C GLY A 779 1.04 -12.64 11.11
N VAL A 780 0.33 -11.62 11.62
CA VAL A 780 0.48 -10.22 11.21
C VAL A 780 1.73 -9.62 11.87
N ALA A 781 2.73 -9.25 11.07
CA ALA A 781 3.95 -8.57 11.48
C ALA A 781 3.74 -7.06 11.71
N TYR A 782 2.77 -6.69 12.56
CA TYR A 782 2.39 -5.30 12.82
C TYR A 782 3.56 -4.41 13.28
N ARG A 783 3.45 -3.10 13.04
CA ARG A 783 4.43 -2.11 13.51
C ARG A 783 4.48 -2.05 15.02
N ILE A 784 5.67 -2.30 15.57
CA ILE A 784 5.98 -2.06 16.97
C ILE A 784 6.53 -0.64 17.09
N ALA A 785 5.75 0.27 17.65
CA ALA A 785 6.17 1.66 17.83
C ALA A 785 7.40 1.74 18.76
N PRO A 786 8.46 2.46 18.37
CA PRO A 786 9.53 2.76 19.31
C PRO A 786 9.00 3.53 20.53
N PRO A 787 9.59 3.32 21.72
CA PRO A 787 9.11 3.95 22.93
C PRO A 787 9.38 5.46 22.90
N GLY A 788 8.46 6.24 23.48
CA GLY A 788 8.81 7.59 23.89
C GLY A 788 9.75 7.50 25.09
N ALA A 789 10.84 8.27 25.10
CA ALA A 789 11.79 8.23 26.20
C ALA A 789 12.56 9.54 26.37
N ARG A 790 12.96 9.83 27.62
CA ARG A 790 13.80 10.98 27.98
C ARG A 790 14.66 10.65 29.20
N ILE A 791 15.79 11.34 29.37
CA ILE A 791 16.58 11.31 30.61
C ILE A 791 16.34 12.63 31.36
N ALA A 792 15.59 12.58 32.45
CA ALA A 792 15.27 13.73 33.30
C ALA A 792 15.83 13.51 34.72
N ASN A 793 16.61 14.47 35.22
CA ASN A 793 17.22 14.40 36.56
C ASN A 793 18.03 13.11 36.81
N GLY A 794 18.80 12.67 35.81
CA GLY A 794 19.60 11.44 35.85
C GLY A 794 18.77 10.15 35.83
N LYS A 795 17.46 10.22 35.57
CA LYS A 795 16.57 9.07 35.44
C LYS A 795 16.07 8.93 34.02
N LEU A 796 16.18 7.73 33.47
CA LEU A 796 15.51 7.34 32.24
C LEU A 796 14.02 7.14 32.53
N GLU A 797 13.18 7.88 31.80
CA GLU A 797 11.74 7.73 31.77
C GLU A 797 11.34 7.27 30.36
N ALA A 798 10.44 6.29 30.27
CA ALA A 798 9.92 5.78 29.01
C ALA A 798 8.41 5.49 29.08
N ASN A 799 7.74 5.61 27.93
CA ASN A 799 6.33 5.30 27.76
C ASN A 799 6.04 4.69 26.36
N SER A 800 4.82 4.17 26.22
CA SER A 800 4.26 3.67 24.96
C SER A 800 2.78 4.08 24.90
N MET A 801 2.28 4.32 23.69
CA MET A 801 0.87 4.68 23.48
C MET A 801 -0.11 3.53 23.78
N PHE A 802 0.32 2.28 23.62
CA PHE A 802 -0.50 1.10 23.90
C PHE A 802 -0.09 0.49 25.25
N PRO A 803 -1.05 0.27 26.17
CA PRO A 803 -0.76 -0.28 27.49
C PRO A 803 -0.20 -1.71 27.37
N GLY A 804 0.62 -2.10 28.34
CA GLY A 804 1.25 -3.43 28.36
C GLY A 804 2.37 -3.64 27.34
N THR A 805 2.72 -2.64 26.51
CA THR A 805 3.88 -2.73 25.61
C THR A 805 5.16 -2.90 26.43
N ALA A 806 5.85 -4.02 26.25
CA ALA A 806 7.13 -4.25 26.91
C ALA A 806 8.21 -3.35 26.30
N ILE A 807 8.93 -2.62 27.16
CA ILE A 807 10.03 -1.73 26.78
C ILE A 807 11.32 -2.31 27.36
N GLU A 808 12.35 -2.43 26.55
CA GLU A 808 13.71 -2.79 26.96
C GLU A 808 14.62 -1.58 26.83
N TYR A 809 15.60 -1.47 27.72
CA TYR A 809 16.66 -0.47 27.65
C TYR A 809 18.03 -1.07 27.91
N ARG A 810 19.08 -0.38 27.45
CA ARG A 810 20.46 -0.63 27.84
C ARG A 810 21.22 0.68 27.96
N VAL A 811 22.23 0.71 28.83
CA VAL A 811 23.12 1.87 29.02
C VAL A 811 24.48 1.52 28.43
N GLU A 812 25.05 2.42 27.63
CA GLU A 812 26.40 2.32 27.07
C GLU A 812 26.73 0.96 26.41
N GLY A 813 25.78 0.38 25.66
CA GLY A 813 25.98 -0.87 24.94
C GLY A 813 25.93 -2.14 25.82
N GLY A 814 25.47 -2.03 27.06
CA GLY A 814 25.24 -3.18 27.95
C GLY A 814 24.13 -4.14 27.48
N ALA A 815 23.74 -5.08 28.35
CA ALA A 815 22.65 -6.02 28.05
C ALA A 815 21.28 -5.32 28.09
N TRP A 816 20.37 -5.75 27.21
CA TRP A 816 18.98 -5.33 27.23
C TRP A 816 18.31 -5.76 28.54
N THR A 817 17.66 -4.80 29.20
CA THR A 817 16.95 -4.97 30.48
C THR A 817 15.53 -4.48 30.35
N LEU A 818 14.56 -5.20 30.93
CA LEU A 818 13.16 -4.77 30.94
C LEU A 818 13.00 -3.47 31.76
N TYR A 819 12.36 -2.48 31.16
CA TYR A 819 12.02 -1.22 31.82
C TYR A 819 10.77 -1.40 32.69
N ALA A 820 10.92 -1.21 34.01
CA ALA A 820 9.84 -1.36 34.99
C ALA A 820 9.33 -0.01 35.55
N GLY A 821 9.85 1.10 35.06
CA GLY A 821 9.59 2.45 35.57
C GLY A 821 10.86 3.30 35.63
N PRO A 822 10.76 4.57 36.09
CA PRO A 822 11.88 5.49 36.08
C PRO A 822 13.13 4.93 36.79
N VAL A 823 14.26 4.88 36.08
CA VAL A 823 15.49 4.21 36.54
C VAL A 823 16.70 5.14 36.40
N ALA A 824 17.58 5.15 37.39
CA ALA A 824 18.80 5.95 37.34
C ALA A 824 19.73 5.44 36.24
N VAL A 825 20.25 6.34 35.40
CA VAL A 825 21.21 6.02 34.34
C VAL A 825 22.39 6.99 34.39
N GLY A 826 23.60 6.47 34.18
CA GLY A 826 24.84 7.26 34.24
C GLY A 826 25.23 7.96 32.95
N GLY A 827 24.53 7.68 31.84
CA GLY A 827 24.88 8.15 30.51
C GLY A 827 23.76 7.91 29.50
N ALA A 828 24.12 7.89 28.21
CA ALA A 828 23.18 7.64 27.13
C ALA A 828 22.51 6.27 27.26
N ALA A 829 21.21 6.22 26.94
CA ALA A 829 20.43 5.00 26.96
C ALA A 829 19.88 4.69 25.57
N GLU A 830 19.85 3.40 25.24
CA GLU A 830 19.17 2.88 24.06
C GLU A 830 17.93 2.12 24.48
N LEU A 831 16.83 2.28 23.74
CA LEU A 831 15.52 1.71 24.07
C LEU A 831 14.87 1.09 22.84
N ARG A 832 14.07 0.04 23.08
CA ARG A 832 13.19 -0.58 22.07
C ARG A 832 11.94 -1.17 22.73
N SER A 833 10.87 -1.27 21.96
CA SER A 833 9.64 -1.96 22.36
C SER A 833 9.67 -3.41 21.85
N ARG A 834 8.94 -4.34 22.48
CA ARG A 834 8.82 -5.75 22.07
C ARG A 834 7.40 -6.09 21.63
N SER A 835 7.26 -7.04 20.69
CA SER A 835 5.98 -7.67 20.36
C SER A 835 5.40 -8.40 21.58
N ALA A 836 4.10 -8.68 21.55
CA ALA A 836 3.41 -9.34 22.67
C ALA A 836 3.95 -10.76 22.94
N ASP A 837 4.42 -11.46 21.91
CA ASP A 837 5.07 -12.77 22.05
C ASP A 837 6.58 -12.68 22.35
N GLY A 838 7.12 -11.46 22.39
CA GLY A 838 8.52 -11.18 22.64
C GLY A 838 9.48 -11.64 21.54
N LYS A 839 9.04 -11.95 20.32
CA LYS A 839 9.94 -12.39 19.23
C LYS A 839 10.51 -11.26 18.38
N ARG A 840 9.78 -10.16 18.22
CA ARG A 840 10.18 -9.00 17.40
C ARG A 840 10.41 -7.77 18.28
N ALA A 841 11.21 -6.83 17.80
CA ALA A 841 11.43 -5.54 18.43
C ALA A 841 11.11 -4.38 17.50
N SER A 842 10.82 -3.20 18.07
CA SER A 842 10.88 -1.95 17.31
C SER A 842 12.32 -1.64 16.91
N ARG A 843 12.52 -0.68 15.99
CA ARG A 843 13.85 -0.06 15.85
C ARG A 843 14.33 0.49 17.20
N THR A 844 15.65 0.50 17.37
CA THR A 844 16.29 1.05 18.57
C THR A 844 16.33 2.57 18.49
N MET A 845 15.96 3.23 19.59
CA MET A 845 16.08 4.67 19.78
C MET A 845 17.19 4.96 20.79
N ARG A 846 17.90 6.06 20.61
CA ARG A 846 18.94 6.52 21.53
C ARG A 846 18.53 7.84 22.16
N VAL A 847 18.71 7.96 23.47
CA VAL A 847 18.39 9.13 24.28
C VAL A 847 19.65 9.56 25.03
N GLU A 848 19.95 10.85 24.96
CA GLU A 848 21.09 11.45 25.64
C GLU A 848 20.63 12.19 26.90
N PRO A 849 21.46 12.28 27.96
CA PRO A 849 21.20 13.16 29.09
C PRO A 849 21.04 14.61 28.61
N ALA A 850 20.08 15.34 29.20
CA ALA A 850 19.96 16.78 28.95
C ALA A 850 21.30 17.47 29.23
N ARG A 851 21.80 18.24 28.27
CA ARG A 851 23.04 19.02 28.39
C ARG A 851 22.85 20.25 29.26
#